data_AF-A5HB60-F1
#
_entry.id   AF-A5HB60-F1
#
_cell.length_a   1.000
_cell.length_b   1.000
_cell.length_c   1.000
_cell.angle_alpha   90.00
_cell.angle_beta   90.00
_cell.angle_gamma   90.00
#
_symmetry.space_group_name_H-M   'P 1'
#
loop_
_entity.id
_entity.type
_entity.pdbx_description
1 polymer ?
#
loop_
_entity_poly.entity_id
_entity_poly.type
_entity_poly.pdbx_seq_one_letter_code
_entity_poly.pdbx_strand_id
1 'polypeptide(L)'
;MGEFLKKIVPAGLVGLVLASVSMLSGATGAAAAQETPSATIPPAIQATSAKDTLFGYRSQLIVPEFAPEAPTPAATQDAGAKRLPLDPTDPVIQNEKMPADQGLLPSAKQFAVPEVAGSFKFTAPAPGGQSTGAVPAGLSDFYAQKVNWGSCAGFSTSQTMDIIQGIIDSGPAGLARIETAYGAPGLAKDWAGMNFSCAYVAVPVDYTKPNGPTAAIAVAKASTGLGSNGKPKHALFGNAGGPGQPSLPFSVQWAAQYRSSLTDYDIIAPDTRGAGASLPQIRCATNKFLQAQSEGVDGLASTPEGLAKLDQINKANTEACYTNTGLGFLNPDGTAFSSESYLPKVSVDDEARDMDVIRSILGNEKLSYQGGSDGTGVGYTYAQEFPESTRAMILDSPENPFENNPAEAAKFQDITGTPKADPYSQSKGFQDTFYQFAAKCATDNGFDYAGAKVPCALGTDADRTKLIAAYQAISQKAFGATTYFSDSLNRPLSFKDFTQATTGALYGSRNWAKLNAGLAAAKDGKDVKDLLGLSDSYYSWDGKSNYPFFVVATFPTIACQNFTADATDITAKGEYAAAPFKNPGNDPVSGVQRDGLDSKFGWCDFYHTKNQKAKAQSVKALPNILVVASSHDPATPYVGGVVMAKGLGATLLTVENPQHIALGQGIDCADAIADAYLKTLTVPTNIPGKTGMQVLDLSQRPIDPTTNTNIVGDECRVDPGNRSVPAIAAANALVGATEPVQITVSGLVRGAAYKFDLAKADGTEVGTDAASKQYQADANGDLSIPLTLPASATAGQYSLKLGGTEDVNAKIAVAPGTLTLTKAPVDLKVAKSTLVAGADQTITGTGFEANAKLALVLHSTPVDLGGVTTDAKGAFSKTFTVPADFEAGAHKVLVTAADGTAFEAAFQVTAKSVEPVIVPTGNGGVAAGNNPAAGGVDAAATNGDLANTGANGLLTFGGIGAGVLLLGAVVLLTVRRRRNVAPSES
;
A
#
# COMPACT_ATOMS: atom_id res chain seq x y z
N MET A 1 55.94 -12.47 -3.05
CA MET A 1 55.38 -13.36 -4.10
C MET A 1 56.25 -13.45 -5.38
N GLY A 2 57.29 -12.61 -5.57
CA GLY A 2 58.03 -12.53 -6.85
C GLY A 2 59.09 -13.61 -7.17
N GLU A 3 59.38 -14.55 -6.29
CA GLU A 3 60.43 -15.58 -6.49
C GLU A 3 59.89 -17.01 -6.70
N PHE A 4 58.57 -17.24 -6.53
CA PHE A 4 57.99 -18.59 -6.58
C PHE A 4 57.52 -19.04 -7.98
N LEU A 5 57.63 -18.18 -9.00
CA LEU A 5 57.11 -18.40 -10.36
C LEU A 5 58.21 -18.71 -11.40
N LYS A 6 59.40 -19.14 -10.98
CA LYS A 6 60.57 -19.43 -11.85
C LYS A 6 60.78 -20.92 -12.19
N LYS A 7 59.83 -21.81 -11.88
CA LYS A 7 59.89 -23.23 -12.26
C LYS A 7 58.52 -23.72 -12.74
N ILE A 8 58.54 -24.70 -13.65
CA ILE A 8 57.39 -25.33 -14.34
C ILE A 8 56.86 -24.52 -15.55
N VAL A 9 57.59 -24.63 -16.67
CA VAL A 9 57.09 -24.50 -18.06
C VAL A 9 57.83 -25.58 -18.87
N PRO A 10 57.11 -26.53 -19.50
CA PRO A 10 56.96 -26.50 -20.97
C PRO A 10 55.56 -26.96 -21.45
N ALA A 11 55.11 -26.72 -22.69
CA ALA A 11 55.41 -25.70 -23.70
C ALA A 11 54.39 -25.83 -24.86
N GLY A 12 53.96 -24.74 -25.51
CA GLY A 12 53.17 -24.82 -26.76
C GLY A 12 52.41 -23.55 -27.16
N LEU A 13 52.67 -23.06 -28.38
CA LEU A 13 51.93 -22.09 -29.24
C LEU A 13 51.30 -20.85 -28.54
N VAL A 14 51.71 -19.58 -28.73
CA VAL A 14 52.14 -18.77 -29.91
C VAL A 14 50.98 -18.36 -30.85
N GLY A 15 50.68 -17.04 -30.92
CA GLY A 15 50.02 -16.44 -32.11
C GLY A 15 49.24 -15.11 -31.95
N LEU A 16 49.91 -13.95 -32.16
CA LEU A 16 49.36 -12.64 -32.63
C LEU A 16 48.26 -11.94 -31.76
N VAL A 17 47.94 -10.62 -31.87
CA VAL A 17 48.28 -9.49 -32.78
C VAL A 17 48.72 -8.25 -31.96
N LEU A 18 49.44 -7.28 -32.58
CA LEU A 18 49.85 -5.98 -32.01
C LEU A 18 49.27 -4.78 -32.77
N ALA A 19 48.67 -3.80 -32.08
CA ALA A 19 48.44 -2.40 -32.50
C ALA A 19 47.87 -1.59 -31.31
N SER A 20 48.12 -0.28 -31.09
CA SER A 20 49.15 0.65 -31.62
C SER A 20 49.24 1.90 -30.71
N VAL A 21 50.35 2.65 -30.73
CA VAL A 21 50.66 3.78 -29.79
C VAL A 21 50.74 5.14 -30.50
N SER A 22 50.18 6.22 -29.91
CA SER A 22 50.42 7.66 -30.19
C SER A 22 49.44 8.56 -29.40
N MET A 23 49.70 9.81 -28.95
CA MET A 23 50.89 10.70 -28.98
C MET A 23 50.89 11.71 -27.79
N LEU A 24 52.02 12.43 -27.68
CA LEU A 24 52.39 13.66 -26.94
C LEU A 24 51.32 14.79 -26.85
N SER A 25 51.44 15.92 -26.12
CA SER A 25 52.13 16.40 -24.88
C SER A 25 52.50 17.91 -24.99
N GLY A 26 52.23 18.73 -23.94
CA GLY A 26 52.78 20.10 -23.75
C GLY A 26 51.82 21.28 -24.01
N ALA A 27 52.15 22.55 -23.70
CA ALA A 27 53.12 23.14 -22.74
C ALA A 27 52.98 24.70 -22.68
N THR A 28 53.55 25.35 -21.65
CA THR A 28 53.75 26.82 -21.47
C THR A 28 52.50 27.68 -21.20
N GLY A 29 52.58 28.87 -20.56
CA GLY A 29 53.75 29.64 -20.07
C GLY A 29 53.41 30.55 -18.86
N ALA A 30 54.37 31.38 -18.41
CA ALA A 30 54.31 32.11 -17.12
C ALA A 30 54.84 33.56 -17.17
N ALA A 31 54.57 34.36 -16.13
CA ALA A 31 55.15 35.69 -15.85
C ALA A 31 55.18 35.99 -14.33
N ALA A 32 56.07 36.88 -13.85
CA ALA A 32 56.27 37.15 -12.41
C ALA A 32 56.90 38.53 -12.08
N ALA A 33 56.70 39.02 -10.84
CA ALA A 33 57.39 40.10 -10.11
C ALA A 33 57.06 39.92 -8.60
N GLN A 34 57.99 39.97 -7.61
CA GLN A 34 58.68 41.14 -6.99
C GLN A 34 57.71 42.19 -6.39
N GLU A 35 57.87 42.68 -5.15
CA GLU A 35 58.89 42.46 -4.09
C GLU A 35 58.35 42.79 -2.66
N THR A 36 59.14 42.59 -1.60
CA THR A 36 58.79 42.76 -0.15
C THR A 36 59.57 43.97 0.46
N PRO A 37 59.66 44.28 1.79
CA PRO A 37 59.09 43.66 3.02
C PRO A 37 58.59 44.65 4.13
N SER A 38 58.12 44.12 5.28
CA SER A 38 58.75 44.34 6.63
C SER A 38 57.95 43.72 7.81
N ALA A 39 58.67 43.09 8.75
CA ALA A 39 58.37 42.75 10.18
C ALA A 39 56.98 42.14 10.58
N THR A 40 56.86 41.11 11.43
CA THR A 40 57.79 40.45 12.40
C THR A 40 57.48 38.93 12.48
N ILE A 41 58.39 38.07 12.98
CA ILE A 41 58.35 36.59 12.80
C ILE A 41 58.71 35.78 14.10
N PRO A 42 58.62 34.42 14.15
CA PRO A 42 58.48 33.61 15.38
C PRO A 42 59.81 32.94 15.85
N PRO A 43 60.05 31.61 16.05
CA PRO A 43 59.43 30.34 15.57
C PRO A 43 58.57 29.63 16.67
N ALA A 44 58.18 28.33 16.67
CA ALA A 44 58.41 27.13 15.84
C ALA A 44 57.13 26.23 15.85
N ILE A 45 56.94 25.16 15.06
CA ILE A 45 57.69 23.87 14.97
C ILE A 45 57.65 23.32 13.51
N GLN A 46 58.57 22.41 13.19
CA GLN A 46 58.86 21.88 11.84
C GLN A 46 58.00 20.67 11.42
N ALA A 47 58.04 20.34 10.11
CA ALA A 47 57.45 19.11 9.55
C ALA A 47 58.47 18.28 8.75
N THR A 48 58.47 16.97 8.98
CA THR A 48 59.18 15.88 8.24
C THR A 48 58.47 14.57 8.60
N SER A 49 58.40 13.51 7.78
CA SER A 49 58.65 13.30 6.35
C SER A 49 58.11 11.91 5.98
N ALA A 50 57.56 11.69 4.78
CA ALA A 50 57.02 10.39 4.40
C ALA A 50 58.08 9.40 3.89
N LYS A 51 57.96 8.10 4.25
CA LYS A 51 58.05 6.95 3.32
C LYS A 51 57.78 5.57 3.95
N ASP A 52 57.01 4.77 3.20
CA ASP A 52 57.06 3.31 3.00
C ASP A 52 57.22 2.34 4.20
N THR A 53 56.11 1.72 4.60
CA THR A 53 56.06 0.24 4.66
C THR A 53 54.63 -0.27 4.41
N LEU A 54 54.48 -1.29 3.54
CA LEU A 54 53.21 -2.02 3.35
C LEU A 54 53.12 -3.15 4.39
N PHE A 55 51.94 -3.38 4.98
CA PHE A 55 51.15 -4.62 4.81
C PHE A 55 49.96 -4.70 5.79
N GLY A 56 48.79 -5.12 5.28
CA GLY A 56 47.82 -5.90 6.07
C GLY A 56 46.78 -5.16 6.91
N TYR A 57 45.70 -4.70 6.28
CA TYR A 57 44.39 -4.59 6.94
C TYR A 57 43.38 -5.52 6.26
N ARG A 58 42.98 -6.57 6.98
CA ARG A 58 41.78 -7.35 6.69
C ARG A 58 40.57 -6.64 7.30
N SER A 59 39.37 -7.01 6.84
CA SER A 59 38.07 -6.57 7.37
C SER A 59 38.03 -6.48 8.91
N GLN A 60 38.00 -5.26 9.43
CA GLN A 60 37.65 -4.94 10.81
C GLN A 60 36.43 -4.02 10.79
N LEU A 61 35.40 -4.37 11.56
CA LEU A 61 34.42 -3.37 11.98
C LEU A 61 35.15 -2.43 12.94
N ILE A 62 35.04 -1.11 12.74
CA ILE A 62 35.69 -0.14 13.61
C ILE A 62 34.90 -0.05 14.92
N VAL A 63 35.39 -0.74 15.95
CA VAL A 63 35.15 -0.35 17.34
C VAL A 63 35.90 0.98 17.55
N PRO A 64 35.24 2.06 17.99
CA PRO A 64 35.89 3.36 18.09
C PRO A 64 36.73 3.48 19.38
N GLU A 65 38.06 3.60 19.22
CA GLU A 65 38.90 4.15 20.28
C GLU A 65 38.56 5.63 20.50
N PHE A 66 38.17 5.98 21.72
CA PHE A 66 37.98 7.35 22.17
C PHE A 66 39.01 7.69 23.25
N ALA A 67 39.47 8.94 23.29
CA ALA A 67 40.35 9.42 24.35
C ALA A 67 39.63 9.41 25.72
N PRO A 68 40.31 9.10 26.83
CA PRO A 68 39.67 8.95 28.13
C PRO A 68 39.39 10.31 28.79
N GLU A 69 38.11 10.68 28.89
CA GLU A 69 37.66 11.57 29.96
C GLU A 69 37.58 10.79 31.29
N ALA A 70 37.79 11.48 32.41
CA ALA A 70 38.03 10.84 33.69
C ALA A 70 36.75 10.15 34.25
N PRO A 71 36.83 8.88 34.72
CA PRO A 71 35.68 8.19 35.27
C PRO A 71 35.26 8.79 36.61
N THR A 72 33.98 9.12 36.76
CA THR A 72 33.34 9.18 38.08
C THR A 72 33.45 7.81 38.76
N PRO A 73 33.64 7.76 40.10
CA PRO A 73 34.15 6.56 40.76
C PRO A 73 33.11 5.43 40.83
N ALA A 74 33.17 4.52 39.87
CA ALA A 74 32.54 3.22 39.95
C ALA A 74 33.18 2.39 41.09
N ALA A 75 32.37 1.59 41.78
CA ALA A 75 32.87 0.65 42.78
C ALA A 75 33.81 -0.39 42.14
N THR A 76 34.82 -0.83 42.88
CA THR A 76 35.84 -1.79 42.42
C THR A 76 35.22 -3.13 42.06
N GLN A 77 35.03 -3.39 40.76
CA GLN A 77 34.79 -4.72 40.22
C GLN A 77 36.12 -5.32 39.72
N ASP A 78 36.37 -6.59 40.02
CA ASP A 78 37.59 -7.27 39.59
C ASP A 78 37.67 -7.40 38.06
N ALA A 79 38.81 -6.98 37.51
CA ALA A 79 39.12 -7.06 36.07
C ALA A 79 39.34 -8.52 35.63
N GLY A 80 38.25 -9.25 35.49
CA GLY A 80 38.20 -10.68 35.15
C GLY A 80 36.91 -11.39 35.54
N ALA A 81 36.05 -10.77 36.37
CA ALA A 81 34.74 -11.33 36.71
C ALA A 81 33.76 -11.17 35.52
N LYS A 82 33.18 -12.28 35.04
CA LYS A 82 32.10 -12.24 34.05
C LYS A 82 30.85 -11.62 34.67
N ARG A 83 30.28 -10.62 34.00
CA ARG A 83 29.06 -9.93 34.44
C ARG A 83 27.86 -10.89 34.48
N LEU A 84 27.16 -10.93 35.62
CA LEU A 84 25.88 -11.62 35.76
C LEU A 84 24.75 -10.84 35.06
N PRO A 85 23.69 -11.50 34.56
CA PRO A 85 22.44 -10.84 34.18
C PRO A 85 21.89 -9.92 35.27
N LEU A 86 21.23 -8.83 34.87
CA LEU A 86 20.40 -8.05 35.78
C LEU A 86 19.05 -8.75 36.04
N ASP A 87 18.53 -8.63 37.26
CA ASP A 87 17.20 -9.12 37.65
C ASP A 87 16.14 -8.05 37.32
N PRO A 88 15.22 -8.27 36.36
CA PRO A 88 14.16 -7.32 36.04
C PRO A 88 13.08 -7.20 37.13
N THR A 89 13.14 -8.03 38.18
CA THR A 89 12.29 -7.93 39.37
C THR A 89 12.94 -7.16 40.54
N ASP A 90 14.19 -6.69 40.41
CA ASP A 90 14.84 -5.83 41.41
C ASP A 90 14.06 -4.50 41.57
N PRO A 91 13.50 -4.19 42.77
CA PRO A 91 12.79 -2.94 43.00
C PRO A 91 13.63 -1.68 42.76
N VAL A 92 14.96 -1.75 42.86
CA VAL A 92 15.87 -0.62 42.54
C VAL A 92 15.95 -0.37 41.04
N ILE A 93 15.69 -1.38 40.21
CA ILE A 93 15.58 -1.26 38.76
C ILE A 93 14.14 -0.87 38.37
N GLN A 94 13.11 -1.48 38.98
CA GLN A 94 11.71 -1.18 38.68
C GLN A 94 11.28 0.25 39.07
N ASN A 95 11.86 0.83 40.13
CA ASN A 95 11.51 2.18 40.61
C ASN A 95 12.51 3.27 40.16
N GLU A 96 13.40 2.98 39.21
CA GLU A 96 14.37 3.96 38.69
C GLU A 96 13.64 5.06 37.89
N LYS A 97 13.69 6.30 38.36
CA LYS A 97 13.00 7.43 37.71
C LYS A 97 13.86 8.07 36.63
N MET A 98 13.24 8.39 35.51
CA MET A 98 13.88 9.07 34.38
C MET A 98 13.81 10.60 34.58
N PRO A 99 14.94 11.33 34.76
CA PRO A 99 14.95 12.80 34.78
C PRO A 99 14.23 13.43 33.58
N ALA A 100 13.53 14.55 33.81
CA ALA A 100 12.66 15.19 32.81
C ALA A 100 13.41 15.57 31.53
N ASP A 101 14.63 16.07 31.64
CA ASP A 101 15.51 16.46 30.54
C ASP A 101 16.33 15.30 29.94
N GLN A 102 16.37 14.12 30.59
CA GLN A 102 17.14 12.98 30.09
C GLN A 102 16.61 12.49 28.73
N GLY A 103 17.50 12.42 27.74
CA GLY A 103 17.16 11.99 26.38
C GLY A 103 16.48 13.06 25.51
N LEU A 104 16.17 14.24 26.06
CA LEU A 104 15.69 15.36 25.24
C LEU A 104 16.82 15.88 24.36
N LEU A 105 16.51 15.98 23.07
CA LEU A 105 17.48 16.35 22.05
C LEU A 105 17.84 17.85 22.09
N PRO A 106 19.07 18.23 21.68
CA PRO A 106 19.44 19.64 21.50
C PRO A 106 18.48 20.40 20.56
N SER A 107 17.91 19.72 19.55
CA SER A 107 16.90 20.28 18.64
C SER A 107 15.64 20.76 19.37
N ALA A 108 15.25 20.14 20.49
CA ALA A 108 13.98 20.40 21.16
C ALA A 108 13.79 21.88 21.54
N LYS A 109 14.88 22.60 21.81
CA LYS A 109 14.90 24.04 22.11
C LYS A 109 14.39 24.94 20.97
N GLN A 110 14.23 24.40 19.75
CA GLN A 110 13.64 25.12 18.62
C GLN A 110 12.11 25.23 18.69
N PHE A 111 11.44 24.40 19.51
CA PHE A 111 9.98 24.33 19.61
C PHE A 111 9.46 24.27 21.06
N ALA A 112 10.27 23.74 21.99
CA ALA A 112 9.95 23.63 23.40
C ALA A 112 10.89 24.56 24.20
N VAL A 113 10.36 25.70 24.64
CA VAL A 113 11.14 26.77 25.29
C VAL A 113 11.26 26.49 26.79
N PRO A 114 12.45 26.53 27.41
CA PRO A 114 12.60 26.41 28.86
C PRO A 114 11.84 27.52 29.60
N GLU A 115 10.88 27.17 30.45
CA GLU A 115 10.05 28.14 31.21
C GLU A 115 10.55 28.28 32.66
N VAL A 116 10.85 27.14 33.32
CA VAL A 116 11.67 27.07 34.54
C VAL A 116 12.69 25.93 34.43
N ALA A 117 13.61 25.82 35.40
CA ALA A 117 14.60 24.74 35.42
C ALA A 117 13.92 23.36 35.47
N GLY A 118 14.05 22.58 34.39
CA GLY A 118 13.42 21.26 34.25
C GLY A 118 12.01 21.27 33.61
N SER A 119 11.52 22.41 33.10
CA SER A 119 10.28 22.43 32.29
C SER A 119 10.45 23.09 30.93
N PHE A 120 9.67 22.62 29.95
CA PHE A 120 9.69 23.09 28.56
C PHE A 120 8.28 23.35 28.07
N LYS A 121 7.98 24.56 27.62
CA LYS A 121 6.66 24.94 27.10
C LYS A 121 6.61 24.77 25.58
N PHE A 122 5.59 24.05 25.10
CA PHE A 122 5.33 23.93 23.66
C PHE A 122 4.88 25.27 23.06
N THR A 123 5.50 25.67 21.94
CA THR A 123 5.04 26.81 21.16
C THR A 123 3.74 26.49 20.41
N ALA A 124 2.87 27.49 20.30
CA ALA A 124 1.77 27.48 19.33
C ALA A 124 2.31 27.47 17.88
N PRO A 125 1.52 27.07 16.86
CA PRO A 125 1.94 27.12 15.46
C PRO A 125 2.44 28.51 15.06
N ALA A 126 3.61 28.58 14.42
CA ALA A 126 4.22 29.86 14.05
C ALA A 126 3.40 30.53 12.92
N PRO A 127 2.79 31.71 13.11
CA PRO A 127 1.88 32.28 12.11
C PRO A 127 2.61 32.80 10.85
N GLY A 128 1.86 32.89 9.75
CA GLY A 128 2.33 33.53 8.50
C GLY A 128 2.96 32.60 7.48
N GLY A 129 2.65 31.31 7.51
CA GLY A 129 2.86 30.38 6.40
C GLY A 129 1.73 30.47 5.37
N GLN A 130 1.65 29.46 4.50
CA GLN A 130 0.61 29.31 3.48
C GLN A 130 0.15 27.85 3.44
N SER A 131 -1.17 27.62 3.37
CA SER A 131 -1.74 26.30 3.11
C SER A 131 -1.78 26.00 1.62
N THR A 132 -1.94 24.72 1.25
CA THR A 132 -2.20 24.31 -0.14
C THR A 132 -3.08 23.06 -0.14
N GLY A 133 -4.03 22.98 -1.08
CA GLY A 133 -5.11 21.98 -1.05
C GLY A 133 -6.22 22.33 -0.06
N ALA A 134 -7.03 21.34 0.32
CA ALA A 134 -8.08 21.51 1.33
C ALA A 134 -7.49 21.78 2.73
N VAL A 135 -8.24 22.50 3.57
CA VAL A 135 -7.93 22.75 4.98
C VAL A 135 -9.15 22.31 5.80
N PRO A 136 -9.04 21.31 6.69
CA PRO A 136 -10.16 20.88 7.52
C PRO A 136 -10.61 21.97 8.50
N ALA A 137 -11.90 21.99 8.82
CA ALA A 137 -12.50 23.02 9.67
C ALA A 137 -11.86 23.06 11.07
N GLY A 138 -11.42 24.25 11.51
CA GLY A 138 -10.76 24.44 12.79
C GLY A 138 -9.24 24.17 12.81
N LEU A 139 -8.63 23.77 11.69
CA LEU A 139 -7.18 23.53 11.58
C LEU A 139 -6.40 24.66 10.88
N SER A 140 -7.02 25.83 10.66
CA SER A 140 -6.43 26.97 9.93
C SER A 140 -5.00 27.29 10.37
N ASP A 141 -4.77 27.32 11.68
CA ASP A 141 -3.54 27.84 12.27
C ASP A 141 -2.38 26.83 12.13
N PHE A 142 -2.70 25.53 12.08
CA PHE A 142 -1.75 24.47 11.75
C PHE A 142 -1.45 24.43 10.25
N TYR A 143 -2.46 24.60 9.39
CA TYR A 143 -2.30 24.54 7.93
C TYR A 143 -1.71 25.83 7.33
N ALA A 144 -1.74 26.96 8.06
CA ALA A 144 -1.11 28.22 7.69
C ALA A 144 0.16 28.53 8.53
N GLN A 145 0.78 27.52 9.15
CA GLN A 145 2.00 27.71 9.94
C GLN A 145 3.25 27.87 9.07
N LYS A 146 4.22 28.63 9.57
CA LYS A 146 5.53 28.85 8.94
C LYS A 146 6.55 27.81 9.44
N VAL A 147 6.99 26.92 8.57
CA VAL A 147 8.09 25.98 8.85
C VAL A 147 9.43 26.72 8.87
N ASN A 148 10.16 26.63 10.00
CA ASN A 148 11.48 27.25 10.15
C ASN A 148 12.57 26.18 9.92
N TRP A 149 12.94 25.98 8.65
CA TRP A 149 14.02 25.07 8.26
C TRP A 149 15.39 25.52 8.76
N GLY A 150 16.16 24.59 9.33
CA GLY A 150 17.52 24.80 9.83
C GLY A 150 18.40 23.54 9.67
N SER A 151 19.52 23.50 10.38
CA SER A 151 20.42 22.34 10.40
C SER A 151 19.77 21.13 11.10
N CYS A 152 20.09 19.93 10.62
CA CYS A 152 19.75 18.66 11.27
C CYS A 152 20.66 18.30 12.46
N ALA A 153 21.66 19.12 12.79
CA ALA A 153 22.53 18.89 13.95
C ALA A 153 21.70 18.81 15.25
N GLY A 154 21.83 17.72 15.99
CA GLY A 154 21.08 17.48 17.22
C GLY A 154 19.61 17.07 17.04
N PHE A 155 19.16 16.70 15.83
CA PHE A 155 17.82 16.12 15.56
C PHE A 155 17.80 14.56 15.62
N SER A 156 18.70 13.89 16.34
CA SER A 156 18.61 12.42 16.46
C SER A 156 18.98 11.87 17.84
N THR A 157 18.23 10.85 18.25
CA THR A 157 18.45 10.00 19.44
C THR A 157 19.45 8.87 19.20
N SER A 158 19.85 8.65 17.96
CA SER A 158 20.87 7.68 17.58
C SER A 158 22.09 8.40 17.01
N GLN A 159 23.25 7.76 17.05
CA GLN A 159 24.45 8.29 16.39
C GLN A 159 24.25 8.46 14.87
N THR A 160 23.18 7.92 14.27
CA THR A 160 22.96 7.90 12.82
C THR A 160 22.96 9.28 12.16
N MET A 161 22.26 10.30 12.67
CA MET A 161 22.29 11.63 12.02
C MET A 161 23.59 12.39 12.29
N ASP A 162 24.21 12.22 13.45
CA ASP A 162 25.53 12.82 13.75
C ASP A 162 26.65 12.12 12.95
N ILE A 163 26.49 10.83 12.63
CA ILE A 163 27.31 10.07 11.69
C ILE A 163 27.07 10.56 10.26
N ILE A 164 25.82 10.72 9.82
CA ILE A 164 25.47 11.23 8.48
C ILE A 164 26.01 12.65 8.28
N GLN A 165 25.77 13.56 9.23
CA GLN A 165 26.29 14.93 9.19
C GLN A 165 27.81 14.94 9.30
N GLY A 166 28.40 14.22 10.26
CA GLY A 166 29.86 14.11 10.39
C GLY A 166 30.54 13.47 9.18
N ILE A 167 29.82 12.64 8.40
CA ILE A 167 30.29 12.08 7.12
C ILE A 167 30.18 13.10 5.98
N ILE A 168 29.09 13.86 5.89
CA ILE A 168 28.94 14.99 4.96
C ILE A 168 30.05 16.02 5.21
N ASP A 169 30.30 16.37 6.47
CA ASP A 169 31.33 17.31 6.91
C ASP A 169 32.76 16.75 6.69
N SER A 170 32.93 15.42 6.74
CA SER A 170 34.17 14.72 6.36
C SER A 170 34.40 14.64 4.83
N GLY A 171 33.45 15.11 4.03
CA GLY A 171 33.54 15.10 2.57
C GLY A 171 33.76 13.70 1.97
N PRO A 172 34.46 13.57 0.82
CA PRO A 172 34.57 12.30 0.08
C PRO A 172 35.03 11.09 0.89
N ALA A 173 35.85 11.30 1.93
CA ALA A 173 36.37 10.23 2.78
C ALA A 173 35.39 9.74 3.85
N GLY A 174 34.45 10.59 4.30
CA GLY A 174 33.30 10.15 5.07
C GLY A 174 32.29 9.44 4.18
N LEU A 175 32.01 10.04 3.02
CA LEU A 175 31.00 9.58 2.08
C LEU A 175 31.28 8.15 1.56
N ALA A 176 32.54 7.78 1.34
CA ALA A 176 32.94 6.40 1.00
C ALA A 176 32.68 5.35 2.12
N ARG A 177 32.49 5.79 3.37
CA ARG A 177 32.09 4.89 4.47
C ARG A 177 30.61 4.53 4.37
N ILE A 178 29.78 5.36 3.73
CA ILE A 178 28.35 5.10 3.53
C ILE A 178 28.13 4.10 2.39
N GLU A 179 28.92 4.17 1.31
CA GLU A 179 29.02 3.08 0.31
C GLU A 179 29.28 1.73 0.99
N THR A 180 30.17 1.72 1.98
CA THR A 180 30.57 0.51 2.71
C THR A 180 29.52 0.07 3.74
N ALA A 181 28.89 1.01 4.46
CA ALA A 181 27.93 0.72 5.53
C ALA A 181 26.55 0.27 5.01
N TYR A 182 26.11 0.83 3.87
CA TYR A 182 24.85 0.47 3.22
C TYR A 182 25.02 -0.52 2.05
N GLY A 183 26.26 -0.89 1.70
CA GLY A 183 26.56 -1.92 0.70
C GLY A 183 26.37 -1.50 -0.76
N ALA A 184 26.27 -0.20 -1.05
CA ALA A 184 25.98 0.34 -2.39
C ALA A 184 27.13 1.25 -2.89
N PRO A 185 28.06 0.74 -3.72
CA PRO A 185 29.14 1.54 -4.31
C PRO A 185 28.62 2.63 -5.26
N GLY A 186 29.10 3.86 -5.13
CA GLY A 186 28.64 5.03 -5.89
C GLY A 186 28.10 6.15 -4.99
N LEU A 187 27.44 5.78 -3.88
CA LEU A 187 26.85 6.68 -2.88
C LEU A 187 27.74 7.89 -2.55
N ALA A 188 29.07 7.73 -2.50
CA ALA A 188 29.95 8.79 -2.06
C ALA A 188 30.07 9.94 -3.06
N LYS A 189 29.98 9.62 -4.34
CA LYS A 189 29.95 10.57 -5.45
C LYS A 189 28.57 11.21 -5.58
N ASP A 190 27.54 10.46 -5.22
CA ASP A 190 26.14 10.84 -5.35
C ASP A 190 25.63 11.79 -4.25
N TRP A 191 26.28 11.84 -3.09
CA TRP A 191 25.90 12.81 -2.05
C TRP A 191 26.40 14.24 -2.33
N ALA A 192 27.34 14.42 -3.26
CA ALA A 192 27.88 15.73 -3.60
C ALA A 192 26.76 16.66 -4.13
N GLY A 193 26.47 17.72 -3.37
CA GLY A 193 25.45 18.72 -3.72
C GLY A 193 24.02 18.40 -3.27
N MET A 194 23.78 17.35 -2.49
CA MET A 194 22.52 17.25 -1.73
C MET A 194 22.50 18.31 -0.61
N ASN A 195 21.32 18.84 -0.30
CA ASN A 195 21.10 19.72 0.83
C ASN A 195 20.13 19.07 1.82
N PHE A 196 20.50 19.07 3.11
CA PHE A 196 19.72 18.48 4.19
C PHE A 196 19.31 19.59 5.17
N SER A 197 18.01 19.70 5.43
CA SER A 197 17.45 20.64 6.39
C SER A 197 16.41 19.95 7.26
N CYS A 198 16.39 20.28 8.55
CA CYS A 198 15.39 19.77 9.50
C CYS A 198 14.57 20.91 10.08
N ALA A 199 13.36 20.60 10.53
CA ALA A 199 12.43 21.53 11.18
C ALA A 199 11.51 20.80 12.17
N TYR A 200 10.79 21.58 12.98
CA TYR A 200 9.59 21.11 13.67
C TYR A 200 8.33 21.67 13.02
N VAL A 201 7.28 20.86 13.00
CA VAL A 201 5.93 21.21 12.57
C VAL A 201 4.97 21.01 13.74
N ALA A 202 4.21 22.04 14.09
CA ALA A 202 3.16 21.94 15.11
C ALA A 202 1.96 21.14 14.56
N VAL A 203 1.42 20.25 15.38
CA VAL A 203 0.16 19.53 15.12
C VAL A 203 -0.68 19.50 16.40
N PRO A 204 -2.02 19.39 16.33
CA PRO A 204 -2.81 19.12 17.53
C PRO A 204 -2.56 17.69 18.01
N VAL A 205 -2.56 17.50 19.33
CA VAL A 205 -2.56 16.14 19.92
C VAL A 205 -3.85 15.42 19.53
N ASP A 206 -4.99 16.09 19.66
CA ASP A 206 -6.30 15.57 19.31
C ASP A 206 -6.93 16.42 18.21
N TYR A 207 -6.99 15.90 16.98
CA TYR A 207 -7.60 16.59 15.83
C TYR A 207 -9.08 16.93 16.03
N THR A 208 -9.78 16.30 16.98
CA THR A 208 -11.17 16.66 17.35
C THR A 208 -11.25 17.85 18.32
N LYS A 209 -10.11 18.29 18.88
CA LYS A 209 -9.97 19.40 19.83
C LYS A 209 -8.76 20.28 19.45
N PRO A 210 -8.75 20.93 18.29
CA PRO A 210 -7.57 21.60 17.75
C PRO A 210 -7.02 22.76 18.59
N ASN A 211 -7.86 23.34 19.47
CA ASN A 211 -7.47 24.37 20.43
C ASN A 211 -6.86 23.81 21.73
N GLY A 212 -6.52 22.51 21.77
CA GLY A 212 -5.95 21.81 22.92
C GLY A 212 -4.42 21.74 22.93
N PRO A 213 -3.83 20.72 23.60
CA PRO A 213 -2.40 20.46 23.56
C PRO A 213 -1.86 20.26 22.13
N THR A 214 -0.64 20.72 21.90
CA THR A 214 0.10 20.54 20.64
C THR A 214 1.24 19.53 20.80
N ALA A 215 1.58 18.88 19.69
CA ALA A 215 2.79 18.09 19.53
C ALA A 215 3.67 18.71 18.43
N ALA A 216 4.94 18.32 18.38
CA ALA A 216 5.92 18.81 17.42
C ALA A 216 6.45 17.66 16.58
N ILE A 217 6.07 17.57 15.32
CA ILE A 217 6.60 16.57 14.40
C ILE A 217 7.96 17.05 13.89
N ALA A 218 9.01 16.27 14.13
CA ALA A 218 10.30 16.51 13.52
C ALA A 218 10.25 16.09 12.05
N VAL A 219 10.74 16.94 11.14
CA VAL A 219 10.71 16.66 9.70
C VAL A 219 12.09 16.94 9.11
N ALA A 220 12.63 15.95 8.41
CA ALA A 220 13.85 16.08 7.61
C ALA A 220 13.49 16.25 6.13
N LYS A 221 14.29 17.04 5.42
CA LYS A 221 14.18 17.28 3.99
C LYS A 221 15.53 17.12 3.33
N ALA A 222 15.58 16.26 2.32
CA ALA A 222 16.74 16.03 1.46
C ALA A 222 16.40 16.41 0.01
N SER A 223 16.97 17.51 -0.48
CA SER A 223 16.77 17.93 -1.87
C SER A 223 17.68 17.14 -2.81
N THR A 224 17.11 16.36 -3.75
CA THR A 224 17.89 15.58 -4.74
C THR A 224 18.50 16.46 -5.83
N GLY A 225 17.88 17.62 -6.10
CA GLY A 225 18.36 18.63 -7.03
C GLY A 225 17.46 19.86 -7.06
N LEU A 226 17.76 20.79 -7.99
CA LEU A 226 16.92 21.96 -8.28
C LEU A 226 16.36 21.81 -9.70
N GLY A 227 15.04 21.93 -9.84
CA GLY A 227 14.41 22.04 -11.16
C GLY A 227 14.81 23.32 -11.90
N SER A 228 14.42 23.40 -13.18
CA SER A 228 14.77 24.46 -14.14
C SER A 228 14.57 25.92 -13.68
N ASN A 229 13.80 26.12 -12.61
CA ASN A 229 13.40 27.43 -12.08
C ASN A 229 14.08 27.73 -10.72
N GLY A 230 15.09 26.94 -10.31
CA GLY A 230 15.76 27.05 -9.01
C GLY A 230 14.96 26.48 -7.83
N LYS A 231 13.98 25.61 -8.09
CA LYS A 231 13.15 24.94 -7.08
C LYS A 231 12.87 23.49 -7.48
N PRO A 232 12.77 22.54 -6.52
CA PRO A 232 12.09 21.26 -6.74
C PRO A 232 10.65 21.48 -7.24
N LYS A 233 10.13 20.53 -8.03
CA LYS A 233 8.75 20.57 -8.56
C LYS A 233 7.77 19.70 -7.78
N HIS A 234 8.28 18.70 -7.07
CA HIS A 234 7.51 17.68 -6.39
C HIS A 234 8.19 17.34 -5.06
N ALA A 235 7.43 16.73 -4.13
CA ALA A 235 7.99 16.11 -2.95
C ALA A 235 7.56 14.65 -2.84
N LEU A 236 8.48 13.78 -2.39
CA LEU A 236 8.20 12.40 -2.02
C LEU A 236 8.26 12.31 -0.50
N PHE A 237 7.11 12.04 0.12
CA PHE A 237 6.97 11.85 1.56
C PHE A 237 7.21 10.38 1.91
N GLY A 238 8.04 10.12 2.92
CA GLY A 238 8.46 8.77 3.29
C GLY A 238 8.16 8.44 4.74
N ASN A 239 7.84 7.17 5.00
CA ASN A 239 7.72 6.60 6.35
C ASN A 239 8.37 5.20 6.37
N ALA A 240 9.23 4.95 7.35
CA ALA A 240 9.96 3.69 7.49
C ALA A 240 9.16 2.54 8.13
N GLY A 241 8.00 2.86 8.72
CA GLY A 241 7.15 1.96 9.48
C GLY A 241 7.65 1.76 10.90
N GLY A 242 7.78 0.49 11.31
CA GLY A 242 8.02 0.11 12.70
C GLY A 242 6.86 -0.71 13.24
N PRO A 243 5.79 -0.11 13.82
CA PRO A 243 5.49 1.32 13.93
C PRO A 243 6.48 2.17 14.73
N GLY A 244 6.58 3.46 14.40
CA GLY A 244 7.33 4.44 15.17
C GLY A 244 8.86 4.37 15.00
N GLN A 245 9.34 3.85 13.87
CA GLN A 245 10.76 3.92 13.54
C GLN A 245 11.14 5.36 13.13
N PRO A 246 12.20 5.96 13.72
CA PRO A 246 12.66 7.29 13.32
C PRO A 246 12.97 7.32 11.83
N SER A 247 12.24 8.16 11.10
CA SER A 247 12.25 8.25 9.65
C SER A 247 13.15 9.37 9.13
N LEU A 248 13.60 10.32 9.96
CA LEU A 248 14.57 11.35 9.52
C LEU A 248 15.79 10.76 8.78
N PRO A 249 16.44 9.67 9.27
CA PRO A 249 17.60 9.08 8.59
C PRO A 249 17.25 8.44 7.23
N PHE A 250 15.99 8.06 7.01
CA PHE A 250 15.55 7.44 5.75
C PHE A 250 15.36 8.46 4.63
N SER A 251 15.13 9.76 4.94
CA SER A 251 15.16 10.84 3.92
C SER A 251 16.44 10.79 3.07
N VAL A 252 17.55 10.42 3.72
CA VAL A 252 18.89 10.31 3.14
C VAL A 252 19.03 9.05 2.28
N GLN A 253 18.48 7.92 2.73
CA GLN A 253 18.47 6.66 1.97
C GLN A 253 17.61 6.77 0.70
N TRP A 254 16.39 7.31 0.82
CA TRP A 254 15.50 7.53 -0.32
C TRP A 254 16.05 8.59 -1.28
N ALA A 255 16.69 9.66 -0.79
CA ALA A 255 17.34 10.65 -1.66
C ALA A 255 18.51 10.06 -2.46
N ALA A 256 19.22 9.06 -1.92
CA ALA A 256 20.21 8.31 -2.67
C ALA A 256 19.58 7.34 -3.68
N GLN A 257 18.61 6.52 -3.25
CA GLN A 257 17.88 5.58 -4.10
C GLN A 257 17.34 6.28 -5.37
N TYR A 258 16.69 7.43 -5.20
CA TYR A 258 16.02 8.14 -6.28
C TYR A 258 16.88 9.25 -6.95
N ARG A 259 18.17 9.35 -6.66
CA ARG A 259 18.98 10.47 -7.19
C ARG A 259 19.04 10.52 -8.71
N SER A 260 19.23 9.35 -9.35
CA SER A 260 19.38 9.26 -10.81
C SER A 260 18.07 9.54 -11.57
N SER A 261 16.95 9.61 -10.84
CA SER A 261 15.62 9.45 -11.40
C SER A 261 14.69 10.61 -11.05
N LEU A 262 14.62 11.01 -9.79
CA LEU A 262 13.79 12.08 -9.27
C LEU A 262 14.64 13.33 -9.05
N THR A 263 15.27 13.85 -10.13
CA THR A 263 16.29 14.91 -10.07
C THR A 263 15.79 16.30 -9.65
N ASP A 264 14.48 16.50 -9.52
CA ASP A 264 13.85 17.76 -9.10
C ASP A 264 12.81 17.56 -7.97
N TYR A 265 13.12 16.67 -7.02
CA TYR A 265 12.29 16.36 -5.85
C TYR A 265 12.90 16.85 -4.53
N ASP A 266 12.04 17.20 -3.58
CA ASP A 266 12.36 17.18 -2.14
C ASP A 266 11.93 15.84 -1.54
N ILE A 267 12.84 15.07 -0.94
CA ILE A 267 12.46 13.91 -0.13
C ILE A 267 12.15 14.40 1.28
N ILE A 268 10.93 14.14 1.76
CA ILE A 268 10.44 14.57 3.07
C ILE A 268 10.26 13.34 3.96
N ALA A 269 10.90 13.30 5.12
CA ALA A 269 10.67 12.25 6.11
C ALA A 269 10.29 12.87 7.46
N PRO A 270 9.01 12.84 7.84
CA PRO A 270 8.56 13.12 9.21
C PRO A 270 8.86 11.93 10.12
N ASP A 271 9.36 12.19 11.34
CA ASP A 271 9.32 11.19 12.41
C ASP A 271 7.90 11.07 12.93
N THR A 272 7.37 9.84 13.03
CA THR A 272 6.07 9.54 13.66
C THR A 272 5.88 10.29 14.98
N ARG A 273 4.65 10.72 15.29
CA ARG A 273 4.32 11.36 16.57
C ARG A 273 4.77 10.49 17.75
N GLY A 274 5.67 11.03 18.57
CA GLY A 274 6.25 10.34 19.73
C GLY A 274 7.48 9.46 19.43
N ALA A 275 7.90 9.35 18.17
CA ALA A 275 9.11 8.68 17.73
C ALA A 275 10.31 9.64 17.58
N GLY A 276 11.52 9.10 17.63
CA GLY A 276 12.75 9.78 17.21
C GLY A 276 12.96 11.15 17.86
N ALA A 277 12.89 12.21 17.06
CA ALA A 277 13.01 13.60 17.47
C ALA A 277 11.68 14.33 17.66
N SER A 278 10.54 13.73 17.29
CA SER A 278 9.19 14.28 17.49
C SER A 278 8.85 14.39 18.98
N LEU A 279 8.15 15.46 19.36
CA LEU A 279 7.91 15.84 20.76
C LEU A 279 6.40 15.85 21.12
N PRO A 280 6.03 15.42 22.33
CA PRO A 280 6.90 14.77 23.31
C PRO A 280 7.23 13.33 22.88
N GLN A 281 8.48 12.91 23.07
CA GLN A 281 8.90 11.53 22.83
C GLN A 281 8.14 10.58 23.75
N ILE A 282 7.70 9.43 23.22
CA ILE A 282 7.21 8.33 24.03
C ILE A 282 8.39 7.77 24.82
N ARG A 283 8.29 7.84 26.14
CA ARG A 283 9.35 7.46 27.09
C ARG A 283 8.75 6.56 28.16
N CYS A 284 9.24 5.34 28.27
CA CYS A 284 8.75 4.33 29.21
C CYS A 284 9.79 4.06 30.32
N ALA A 285 10.14 2.81 30.62
CA ALA A 285 11.14 2.48 31.63
C ALA A 285 12.58 2.86 31.21
N THR A 286 13.52 2.82 32.16
CA THR A 286 14.92 3.19 31.91
C THR A 286 15.68 2.13 31.10
N ASN A 287 16.78 2.53 30.48
CA ASN A 287 17.64 1.63 29.70
C ASN A 287 18.18 0.45 30.54
N LYS A 288 18.35 0.64 31.85
CA LYS A 288 18.77 -0.40 32.81
C LYS A 288 17.66 -1.40 33.09
N PHE A 289 16.41 -0.94 33.20
CA PHE A 289 15.23 -1.81 33.25
C PHE A 289 15.10 -2.65 31.99
N LEU A 290 15.23 -2.02 30.82
CA LEU A 290 15.14 -2.68 29.52
C LEU A 290 16.29 -3.69 29.31
N GLN A 291 17.50 -3.37 29.78
CA GLN A 291 18.61 -4.32 29.80
C GLN A 291 18.30 -5.54 30.68
N ALA A 292 17.75 -5.34 31.88
CA ALA A 292 17.29 -6.44 32.74
C ALA A 292 16.16 -7.26 32.09
N GLN A 293 15.28 -6.60 31.33
CA GLN A 293 14.23 -7.25 30.55
C GLN A 293 14.77 -8.05 29.34
N SER A 294 16.01 -7.78 28.89
CA SER A 294 16.70 -8.56 27.85
C SER A 294 17.47 -9.76 28.42
N GLU A 295 18.15 -9.52 29.55
CA GLU A 295 19.11 -10.47 30.14
C GLU A 295 18.46 -11.49 31.12
N GLY A 296 17.34 -11.14 31.76
CA GLY A 296 16.83 -11.89 32.92
C GLY A 296 15.44 -12.54 32.79
N VAL A 297 14.65 -12.27 31.74
CA VAL A 297 13.24 -12.73 31.69
C VAL A 297 13.03 -14.21 31.36
N ASP A 298 13.90 -14.83 30.55
CA ASP A 298 13.71 -16.22 30.10
C ASP A 298 13.42 -17.19 31.27
N GLY A 299 14.23 -17.07 32.33
CA GLY A 299 14.15 -17.93 33.51
C GLY A 299 12.98 -17.63 34.44
N LEU A 300 12.22 -16.56 34.18
CA LEU A 300 11.00 -16.26 34.94
C LEU A 300 9.85 -17.16 34.48
N ALA A 301 9.61 -17.28 33.19
CA ALA A 301 8.34 -17.81 32.69
C ALA A 301 8.44 -19.31 32.32
N SER A 302 8.34 -20.15 33.36
CA SER A 302 8.08 -21.60 33.25
C SER A 302 7.17 -22.12 34.38
N THR A 303 6.61 -21.22 35.20
CA THR A 303 5.62 -21.51 36.25
C THR A 303 4.58 -20.37 36.30
N PRO A 304 3.40 -20.55 36.94
CA PRO A 304 2.40 -19.50 37.07
C PRO A 304 2.88 -18.26 37.83
N GLU A 305 3.67 -18.45 38.90
CA GLU A 305 4.30 -17.36 39.66
C GLU A 305 5.33 -16.60 38.81
N GLY A 306 5.92 -17.31 37.84
CA GLY A 306 6.83 -16.79 36.84
C GLY A 306 6.16 -15.90 35.80
N LEU A 307 5.03 -16.36 35.24
CA LEU A 307 4.20 -15.56 34.33
C LEU A 307 3.69 -14.29 35.00
N ALA A 308 3.23 -14.37 36.26
CA ALA A 308 2.82 -13.20 37.03
C ALA A 308 3.94 -12.16 37.24
N LYS A 309 5.22 -12.57 37.24
CA LYS A 309 6.36 -11.64 37.24
C LYS A 309 6.59 -10.98 35.88
N LEU A 310 6.39 -11.71 34.79
CA LEU A 310 6.47 -11.15 33.43
C LEU A 310 5.37 -10.10 33.23
N ASP A 311 4.14 -10.39 33.69
CA ASP A 311 3.03 -9.43 33.73
C ASP A 311 3.38 -8.19 34.58
N GLN A 312 3.97 -8.37 35.76
CA GLN A 312 4.44 -7.24 36.60
C GLN A 312 5.48 -6.38 35.87
N ILE A 313 6.43 -6.99 35.15
CA ILE A 313 7.48 -6.29 34.39
C ILE A 313 6.87 -5.51 33.22
N ASN A 314 5.98 -6.15 32.44
CA ASN A 314 5.33 -5.52 31.30
C ASN A 314 4.39 -4.40 31.73
N LYS A 315 3.68 -4.58 32.85
CA LYS A 315 2.92 -3.52 33.50
C LYS A 315 3.83 -2.38 33.96
N ALA A 316 4.95 -2.65 34.62
CA ALA A 316 5.86 -1.62 35.11
C ALA A 316 6.45 -0.77 33.97
N ASN A 317 6.81 -1.38 32.83
CA ASN A 317 7.22 -0.61 31.64
C ASN A 317 6.07 0.27 31.10
N THR A 318 4.85 -0.27 31.06
CA THR A 318 3.67 0.44 30.54
C THR A 318 3.28 1.62 31.44
N GLU A 319 3.21 1.43 32.75
CA GLU A 319 2.97 2.50 33.75
C GLU A 319 4.09 3.58 33.69
N ALA A 320 5.32 3.18 33.38
CA ALA A 320 6.41 4.12 33.12
C ALA A 320 6.19 4.93 31.82
N CYS A 321 5.52 4.39 30.79
CA CYS A 321 5.11 5.15 29.60
C CYS A 321 4.19 6.32 29.99
N TYR A 322 3.18 6.06 30.83
CA TYR A 322 2.27 7.08 31.35
C TYR A 322 2.96 8.06 32.31
N THR A 323 4.00 7.61 33.03
CA THR A 323 4.75 8.47 33.97
C THR A 323 5.77 9.39 33.29
N ASN A 324 6.48 8.90 32.27
CA ASN A 324 7.65 9.59 31.70
C ASN A 324 7.39 10.26 30.33
N THR A 325 6.35 9.85 29.58
CA THR A 325 6.00 10.51 28.30
C THR A 325 5.46 11.91 28.55
N GLY A 326 6.12 12.92 27.98
CA GLY A 326 5.76 14.33 28.21
C GLY A 326 6.16 14.87 29.60
N LEU A 327 6.93 14.12 30.39
CA LEU A 327 7.43 14.59 31.68
C LEU A 327 8.28 15.87 31.51
N GLY A 328 7.92 16.93 32.25
CA GLY A 328 8.53 18.25 32.14
C GLY A 328 7.95 19.14 31.02
N PHE A 329 7.08 18.64 30.15
CA PHE A 329 6.43 19.48 29.14
C PHE A 329 5.20 20.21 29.68
N LEU A 330 5.02 21.44 29.20
CA LEU A 330 3.89 22.31 29.49
C LEU A 330 3.16 22.64 28.19
N ASN A 331 1.83 22.60 28.24
CA ASN A 331 0.94 22.98 27.15
C ASN A 331 1.05 24.50 26.84
N PRO A 332 0.57 24.98 25.68
CA PRO A 332 0.62 26.40 25.34
C PRO A 332 -0.04 27.36 26.37
N ASP A 333 -1.01 26.87 27.15
CA ASP A 333 -1.65 27.62 28.25
C ASP A 333 -0.85 27.62 29.57
N GLY A 334 0.22 26.82 29.67
CA GLY A 334 1.05 26.63 30.87
C GLY A 334 0.60 25.48 31.80
N THR A 335 -0.44 24.72 31.44
CA THR A 335 -0.80 23.50 32.18
C THR A 335 0.18 22.36 31.91
N ALA A 336 0.28 21.40 32.82
CA ALA A 336 1.14 20.22 32.63
C ALA A 336 0.64 19.36 31.47
N PHE A 337 1.58 18.83 30.67
CA PHE A 337 1.26 17.88 29.62
C PHE A 337 0.68 16.58 30.21
N SER A 338 -0.26 15.93 29.49
CA SER A 338 -0.94 14.73 29.96
C SER A 338 -0.72 13.56 29.01
N SER A 339 0.11 12.61 29.43
CA SER A 339 0.34 11.31 28.77
C SER A 339 -0.97 10.55 28.50
N GLU A 340 -1.89 10.54 29.47
CA GLU A 340 -3.24 9.96 29.35
C GLU A 340 -4.05 10.53 28.17
N SER A 341 -3.79 11.79 27.79
CA SER A 341 -4.43 12.43 26.63
C SER A 341 -3.67 12.24 25.31
N TYR A 342 -2.41 11.81 25.37
CA TYR A 342 -1.49 11.72 24.24
C TYR A 342 -1.25 10.29 23.74
N LEU A 343 -1.04 9.33 24.65
CA LEU A 343 -0.84 7.92 24.30
C LEU A 343 -2.04 7.27 23.56
N PRO A 344 -3.32 7.69 23.72
CA PRO A 344 -4.41 7.26 22.85
C PRO A 344 -4.38 7.88 21.43
N LYS A 345 -3.49 8.85 21.19
CA LYS A 345 -3.45 9.72 19.99
C LYS A 345 -2.19 9.53 19.15
N VAL A 346 -1.54 8.39 19.25
CA VAL A 346 -0.35 8.03 18.45
C VAL A 346 -0.62 6.88 17.47
N SER A 347 -1.86 6.70 17.02
CA SER A 347 -2.21 5.74 15.97
C SER A 347 -1.90 6.28 14.56
N VAL A 348 -1.86 5.38 13.56
CA VAL A 348 -1.69 5.76 12.13
C VAL A 348 -2.73 6.75 11.62
N ASP A 349 -3.90 6.85 12.26
CA ASP A 349 -4.96 7.78 11.87
C ASP A 349 -4.55 9.23 12.16
N ASP A 350 -4.02 9.49 13.34
CA ASP A 350 -3.53 10.84 13.70
C ASP A 350 -2.18 11.15 13.02
N GLU A 351 -1.37 10.13 12.69
CA GLU A 351 -0.16 10.28 11.86
C GLU A 351 -0.47 10.59 10.38
N ALA A 352 -1.50 9.97 9.79
CA ALA A 352 -1.96 10.30 8.44
C ALA A 352 -2.46 11.75 8.34
N ARG A 353 -3.07 12.27 9.40
CA ARG A 353 -3.49 13.68 9.51
C ARG A 353 -2.30 14.63 9.68
N ASP A 354 -1.26 14.22 10.41
CA ASP A 354 0.02 14.95 10.46
C ASP A 354 0.67 15.03 9.07
N MET A 355 0.63 13.93 8.31
CA MET A 355 1.12 13.89 6.93
C MET A 355 0.38 14.91 6.03
N ASP A 356 -0.92 15.13 6.24
CA ASP A 356 -1.68 16.13 5.48
C ASP A 356 -1.34 17.59 5.87
N VAL A 357 -1.14 17.86 7.17
CA VAL A 357 -0.62 19.15 7.65
C VAL A 357 0.72 19.45 6.98
N ILE A 358 1.66 18.49 7.01
CA ILE A 358 3.02 18.67 6.47
C ILE A 358 2.98 18.78 4.93
N ARG A 359 2.12 18.02 4.24
CA ARG A 359 1.85 18.18 2.80
C ARG A 359 1.44 19.62 2.48
N SER A 360 0.41 20.14 3.15
CA SER A 360 -0.16 21.46 2.91
C SER A 360 0.86 22.59 3.13
N ILE A 361 1.51 22.63 4.29
CA ILE A 361 2.40 23.75 4.69
C ILE A 361 3.70 23.79 3.88
N LEU A 362 4.08 22.68 3.25
CA LEU A 362 5.21 22.61 2.31
C LEU A 362 4.81 22.93 0.86
N GLY A 363 3.57 23.38 0.63
CA GLY A 363 3.10 23.84 -0.68
C GLY A 363 2.75 22.73 -1.67
N ASN A 364 2.57 21.48 -1.19
CA ASN A 364 2.20 20.36 -2.05
C ASN A 364 0.68 20.26 -2.12
N GLU A 365 0.10 20.43 -3.31
CA GLU A 365 -1.34 20.22 -3.51
C GLU A 365 -1.75 18.76 -3.25
N LYS A 366 -0.87 17.81 -3.61
CA LYS A 366 -1.11 16.37 -3.45
C LYS A 366 0.14 15.62 -3.00
N LEU A 367 -0.05 14.64 -2.12
CA LEU A 367 0.98 13.77 -1.58
C LEU A 367 1.51 12.82 -2.67
N SER A 368 2.84 12.77 -2.86
CA SER A 368 3.49 11.57 -3.39
C SER A 368 4.14 10.85 -2.23
N TYR A 369 3.89 9.56 -2.05
CA TYR A 369 4.22 8.83 -0.82
C TYR A 369 4.97 7.51 -1.07
N GLN A 370 5.85 7.15 -0.14
CA GLN A 370 6.39 5.80 0.02
C GLN A 370 6.32 5.38 1.50
N GLY A 371 5.54 4.34 1.79
CA GLY A 371 5.52 3.67 3.09
C GLY A 371 6.17 2.30 2.98
N GLY A 372 7.02 1.94 3.95
CA GLY A 372 7.47 0.57 4.18
C GLY A 372 6.83 -0.02 5.43
N SER A 373 6.59 -1.34 5.47
CA SER A 373 6.14 -2.04 6.69
C SER A 373 4.82 -1.46 7.26
N ASP A 374 4.69 -1.25 8.57
CA ASP A 374 3.56 -0.52 9.20
C ASP A 374 3.28 0.87 8.57
N GLY A 375 4.28 1.52 7.98
CA GLY A 375 4.11 2.77 7.23
C GLY A 375 3.21 2.60 5.99
N THR A 376 3.04 1.38 5.48
CA THR A 376 2.00 1.09 4.48
C THR A 376 0.58 1.26 5.05
N GLY A 377 0.39 1.07 6.36
CA GLY A 377 -0.83 1.39 7.09
C GLY A 377 -1.09 2.89 7.17
N VAL A 378 -0.06 3.71 7.39
CA VAL A 378 -0.15 5.19 7.33
C VAL A 378 -0.55 5.64 5.92
N GLY A 379 0.10 5.12 4.88
CA GLY A 379 -0.25 5.41 3.48
C GLY A 379 -1.66 4.96 3.12
N TYR A 380 -2.05 3.74 3.52
CA TYR A 380 -3.40 3.21 3.37
C TYR A 380 -4.45 4.12 4.02
N THR A 381 -4.25 4.53 5.28
CA THR A 381 -5.19 5.42 5.98
C THR A 381 -5.22 6.81 5.33
N TYR A 382 -4.08 7.33 4.87
CA TYR A 382 -4.03 8.57 4.11
C TYR A 382 -4.86 8.50 2.82
N ALA A 383 -4.77 7.40 2.04
CA ALA A 383 -5.60 7.22 0.85
C ALA A 383 -7.10 7.05 1.18
N GLN A 384 -7.43 6.51 2.36
CA GLN A 384 -8.80 6.37 2.84
C GLN A 384 -9.42 7.74 3.23
N GLU A 385 -8.70 8.57 3.99
CA GLU A 385 -9.15 9.89 4.47
C GLU A 385 -8.97 11.03 3.45
N PHE A 386 -7.90 11.04 2.66
CA PHE A 386 -7.48 12.13 1.76
C PHE A 386 -7.24 11.67 0.30
N PRO A 387 -8.24 11.04 -0.36
CA PRO A 387 -8.12 10.49 -1.71
C PRO A 387 -7.80 11.55 -2.77
N GLU A 388 -8.42 12.73 -2.68
CA GLU A 388 -8.28 13.83 -3.63
C GLU A 388 -6.93 14.53 -3.50
N SER A 389 -6.34 14.47 -2.30
CA SER A 389 -4.99 14.95 -1.98
C SER A 389 -3.90 13.90 -2.29
N THR A 390 -4.22 12.76 -2.89
CA THR A 390 -3.23 11.75 -3.28
C THR A 390 -2.80 11.92 -4.76
N ARG A 391 -1.49 11.95 -5.04
CA ARG A 391 -0.90 11.94 -6.40
C ARG A 391 -0.31 10.58 -6.77
N ALA A 392 0.53 10.05 -5.89
CA ALA A 392 1.27 8.81 -6.10
C ALA A 392 1.51 8.13 -4.75
N MET A 393 1.53 6.81 -4.71
CA MET A 393 1.71 6.07 -3.48
C MET A 393 2.37 4.72 -3.76
N ILE A 394 3.50 4.49 -3.10
CA ILE A 394 4.16 3.20 -3.00
C ILE A 394 3.90 2.64 -1.61
N LEU A 395 3.43 1.40 -1.54
CA LEU A 395 3.25 0.64 -0.31
C LEU A 395 4.14 -0.62 -0.41
N ASP A 396 5.35 -0.56 0.14
CA ASP A 396 6.32 -1.66 0.08
C ASP A 396 6.21 -2.56 1.32
N SER A 397 6.05 -3.86 1.06
CA SER A 397 5.97 -4.93 2.04
C SER A 397 4.86 -4.67 3.07
N PRO A 398 3.58 -4.61 2.63
CA PRO A 398 2.49 -4.11 3.46
C PRO A 398 1.91 -5.14 4.42
N GLU A 399 1.46 -4.64 5.58
CA GLU A 399 0.54 -5.37 6.44
C GLU A 399 -0.82 -5.60 5.74
N ASN A 400 -1.58 -6.58 6.20
CA ASN A 400 -2.98 -6.69 5.80
C ASN A 400 -3.79 -5.58 6.49
N PRO A 401 -4.43 -4.63 5.78
CA PRO A 401 -5.14 -3.54 6.43
C PRO A 401 -6.40 -4.02 7.16
N PHE A 402 -7.01 -5.13 6.74
CA PHE A 402 -8.33 -5.57 7.19
C PHE A 402 -8.32 -6.45 8.45
N GLU A 403 -7.17 -6.64 9.11
CA GLU A 403 -7.11 -7.41 10.36
C GLU A 403 -8.00 -6.81 11.45
N ASN A 404 -8.15 -5.48 11.49
CA ASN A 404 -9.03 -4.78 12.42
C ASN A 404 -10.52 -4.78 12.03
N ASN A 405 -10.87 -5.36 10.86
CA ASN A 405 -12.24 -5.43 10.37
C ASN A 405 -12.59 -6.81 9.75
N PRO A 406 -13.02 -7.79 10.57
CA PRO A 406 -13.39 -9.13 10.11
C PRO A 406 -14.46 -9.17 9.00
N ALA A 407 -15.32 -8.14 8.89
CA ALA A 407 -16.34 -8.07 7.84
C ALA A 407 -15.76 -7.72 6.46
N GLU A 408 -14.60 -7.04 6.42
CA GLU A 408 -13.83 -6.82 5.20
C GLU A 408 -12.87 -7.99 4.94
N ALA A 409 -12.19 -8.50 5.97
CA ALA A 409 -11.30 -9.67 5.85
C ALA A 409 -12.01 -10.89 5.22
N ALA A 410 -13.27 -11.13 5.59
CA ALA A 410 -14.08 -12.21 5.04
C ALA A 410 -14.31 -12.11 3.50
N LYS A 411 -14.13 -10.94 2.88
CA LYS A 411 -14.21 -10.76 1.42
C LYS A 411 -13.00 -11.34 0.67
N PHE A 412 -11.91 -11.63 1.38
CA PHE A 412 -10.63 -12.09 0.84
C PHE A 412 -10.29 -13.53 1.26
N GLN A 413 -11.27 -14.27 1.79
CA GLN A 413 -11.12 -15.66 2.25
C GLN A 413 -10.69 -16.64 1.13
N ASP A 414 -10.89 -16.28 -0.14
CA ASP A 414 -10.39 -16.96 -1.34
C ASP A 414 -8.86 -16.88 -1.48
N ILE A 415 -8.22 -15.92 -0.81
CA ILE A 415 -6.79 -15.62 -0.86
C ILE A 415 -6.10 -16.05 0.43
N THR A 416 -6.70 -15.70 1.58
CA THR A 416 -6.16 -16.00 2.92
C THR A 416 -6.44 -17.42 3.38
N GLY A 417 -7.42 -18.10 2.76
CA GLY A 417 -7.95 -19.39 3.20
C GLY A 417 -8.85 -19.32 4.45
N THR A 418 -8.99 -18.15 5.07
CA THR A 418 -9.76 -17.95 6.32
C THR A 418 -10.57 -16.64 6.30
N PRO A 419 -11.80 -16.62 6.85
CA PRO A 419 -12.63 -15.41 6.92
C PRO A 419 -12.18 -14.40 7.99
N LYS A 420 -11.15 -14.74 8.77
CA LYS A 420 -10.39 -13.85 9.66
C LYS A 420 -8.94 -13.78 9.19
N ALA A 421 -8.22 -12.76 9.63
CA ALA A 421 -6.76 -12.75 9.59
C ALA A 421 -6.17 -13.91 10.41
N ASP A 422 -4.99 -14.38 10.02
CA ASP A 422 -4.20 -15.35 10.77
C ASP A 422 -3.21 -14.61 11.67
N PRO A 423 -3.41 -14.56 13.00
CA PRO A 423 -2.59 -13.74 13.88
C PRO A 423 -1.12 -14.24 13.97
N TYR A 424 -0.89 -15.49 13.56
CA TYR A 424 0.45 -16.11 13.49
C TYR A 424 1.12 -15.96 12.11
N SER A 425 0.50 -15.26 11.15
CA SER A 425 0.97 -15.11 9.75
C SER A 425 2.44 -14.67 9.68
N GLN A 426 2.78 -13.58 10.37
CA GLN A 426 4.16 -13.06 10.47
C GLN A 426 5.16 -14.12 10.99
N SER A 427 4.79 -14.90 11.99
CA SER A 427 5.69 -15.94 12.53
C SER A 427 5.88 -17.11 11.55
N LYS A 428 4.87 -17.43 10.74
CA LYS A 428 5.02 -18.34 9.59
C LYS A 428 5.95 -17.76 8.53
N GLY A 429 5.88 -16.44 8.28
CA GLY A 429 6.81 -15.70 7.40
C GLY A 429 8.27 -15.83 7.84
N PHE A 430 8.59 -15.46 9.08
CA PHE A 430 9.93 -15.65 9.66
C PHE A 430 10.38 -17.11 9.59
N GLN A 431 9.47 -18.08 9.82
CA GLN A 431 9.81 -19.49 9.75
C GLN A 431 10.08 -19.97 8.32
N ASP A 432 9.38 -19.46 7.29
CA ASP A 432 9.73 -19.76 5.90
C ASP A 432 11.09 -19.14 5.53
N THR A 433 11.29 -17.87 5.88
CA THR A 433 12.55 -17.15 5.62
C THR A 433 13.75 -17.82 6.31
N PHE A 434 13.56 -18.41 7.51
CA PHE A 434 14.55 -19.27 8.17
C PHE A 434 14.94 -20.48 7.32
N TYR A 435 13.99 -21.10 6.62
CA TYR A 435 14.30 -22.18 5.69
C TYR A 435 14.96 -21.67 4.41
N GLN A 436 14.62 -20.48 3.91
CA GLN A 436 15.34 -19.84 2.79
C GLN A 436 16.82 -19.58 3.15
N PHE A 437 17.10 -19.12 4.36
CA PHE A 437 18.46 -19.01 4.92
C PHE A 437 19.21 -20.35 4.89
N ALA A 438 18.58 -21.42 5.37
CA ALA A 438 19.20 -22.74 5.40
C ALA A 438 19.42 -23.35 4.00
N ALA A 439 18.44 -23.19 3.10
CA ALA A 439 18.52 -23.63 1.70
C ALA A 439 19.62 -22.89 0.92
N LYS A 440 19.75 -21.57 1.12
CA LYS A 440 20.85 -20.77 0.55
C LYS A 440 22.20 -21.20 1.10
N CYS A 441 22.29 -21.47 2.40
CA CYS A 441 23.51 -21.99 3.02
C CYS A 441 23.95 -23.32 2.39
N ALA A 442 23.03 -24.28 2.25
CA ALA A 442 23.31 -25.57 1.64
C ALA A 442 23.72 -25.43 0.15
N THR A 443 23.07 -24.54 -0.59
CA THR A 443 23.39 -24.24 -2.00
C THR A 443 24.78 -23.60 -2.15
N ASP A 444 25.16 -22.68 -1.26
CA ASP A 444 26.44 -21.97 -1.29
C ASP A 444 27.62 -22.77 -0.67
N ASN A 445 27.34 -23.93 -0.06
CA ASN A 445 28.24 -24.66 0.84
C ASN A 445 28.79 -23.79 1.99
N GLY A 446 27.89 -23.06 2.66
CA GLY A 446 28.23 -22.09 3.72
C GLY A 446 28.36 -20.66 3.21
N PHE A 447 28.63 -19.71 4.12
CA PHE A 447 28.71 -18.29 3.80
C PHE A 447 30.11 -17.74 4.00
N ASP A 448 30.51 -16.78 3.16
CA ASP A 448 31.79 -16.09 3.29
C ASP A 448 31.65 -14.94 4.29
N TYR A 449 32.42 -15.01 5.40
CA TYR A 449 32.36 -14.06 6.50
C TYR A 449 33.76 -13.77 7.07
N ALA A 450 34.05 -12.51 7.38
CA ALA A 450 35.36 -12.06 7.89
C ALA A 450 36.60 -12.53 7.09
N GLY A 451 36.44 -12.81 5.79
CA GLY A 451 37.50 -13.33 4.91
C GLY A 451 37.75 -14.83 5.02
N ALA A 452 36.77 -15.63 5.45
CA ALA A 452 36.79 -17.09 5.44
C ALA A 452 35.40 -17.67 5.09
N LYS A 453 35.38 -18.84 4.45
CA LYS A 453 34.14 -19.62 4.22
C LYS A 453 33.74 -20.32 5.51
N VAL A 454 32.59 -19.95 6.08
CA VAL A 454 32.02 -20.57 7.28
C VAL A 454 31.01 -21.64 6.86
N PRO A 455 31.24 -22.93 7.16
CA PRO A 455 30.28 -24.00 6.86
C PRO A 455 28.92 -23.78 7.52
N CYS A 456 27.87 -24.44 7.02
CA CYS A 456 26.52 -24.30 7.59
C CYS A 456 26.45 -24.83 9.03
N ALA A 457 26.19 -23.94 9.99
CA ALA A 457 26.13 -24.28 11.41
C ALA A 457 25.05 -25.34 11.70
N LEU A 458 23.93 -25.28 10.96
CA LEU A 458 22.79 -26.19 11.06
C LEU A 458 22.97 -27.50 10.26
N GLY A 459 24.05 -27.63 9.49
CA GLY A 459 24.21 -28.67 8.48
C GLY A 459 23.50 -28.32 7.16
N THR A 460 23.35 -29.32 6.29
CA THR A 460 22.82 -29.19 4.91
C THR A 460 21.83 -30.32 4.57
N ASP A 461 21.11 -30.83 5.56
CA ASP A 461 20.12 -31.89 5.36
C ASP A 461 18.83 -31.31 4.74
N ALA A 462 18.21 -32.04 3.81
CA ALA A 462 16.96 -31.61 3.17
C ALA A 462 15.75 -31.72 4.12
N ASP A 463 15.84 -32.52 5.18
CA ASP A 463 14.79 -32.61 6.20
C ASP A 463 14.83 -31.40 7.14
N ARG A 464 13.86 -30.51 6.92
CA ARG A 464 13.58 -29.31 7.72
C ARG A 464 13.45 -29.59 9.21
N THR A 465 12.94 -30.76 9.60
CA THR A 465 12.82 -31.18 11.00
C THR A 465 14.19 -31.27 11.67
N LYS A 466 15.22 -31.75 10.94
CA LYS A 466 16.59 -31.84 11.44
C LYS A 466 17.28 -30.48 11.46
N LEU A 467 17.02 -29.60 10.48
CA LEU A 467 17.55 -28.23 10.48
C LEU A 467 17.03 -27.44 11.69
N ILE A 468 15.74 -27.58 12.01
CA ILE A 468 15.13 -27.00 13.22
C ILE A 468 15.71 -27.63 14.49
N ALA A 469 15.82 -28.96 14.57
CA ALA A 469 16.42 -29.64 15.72
C ALA A 469 17.90 -29.23 15.93
N ALA A 470 18.66 -29.06 14.84
CA ALA A 470 20.05 -28.59 14.89
C ALA A 470 20.16 -27.14 15.38
N TYR A 471 19.22 -26.27 15.00
CA TYR A 471 19.13 -24.91 15.54
C TYR A 471 18.73 -24.92 17.03
N GLN A 472 17.69 -25.67 17.39
CA GLN A 472 17.19 -25.79 18.77
C GLN A 472 18.26 -26.34 19.73
N ALA A 473 19.06 -27.32 19.30
CA ALA A 473 20.19 -27.86 20.06
C ALA A 473 21.36 -26.86 20.28
N ILE A 474 21.34 -25.72 19.59
CA ILE A 474 22.21 -24.57 19.85
C ILE A 474 21.42 -23.55 20.71
N SER A 475 20.28 -23.04 20.22
CA SER A 475 19.55 -21.94 20.85
C SER A 475 19.05 -22.24 22.25
N GLN A 476 18.44 -23.41 22.50
CA GLN A 476 17.80 -23.74 23.78
C GLN A 476 18.78 -23.88 24.96
N LYS A 477 20.09 -23.88 24.69
CA LYS A 477 21.14 -23.75 25.72
C LYS A 477 21.16 -22.35 26.34
N ALA A 478 20.90 -21.32 25.53
CA ALA A 478 20.88 -19.91 25.93
C ALA A 478 19.74 -19.56 26.92
N PHE A 479 18.87 -20.51 27.24
CA PHE A 479 17.68 -20.27 28.05
C PHE A 479 18.04 -19.93 29.49
N GLY A 480 17.65 -18.74 29.94
CA GLY A 480 17.97 -18.23 31.26
C GLY A 480 19.37 -17.62 31.32
N ALA A 481 19.88 -17.47 32.54
CA ALA A 481 21.12 -16.74 32.86
C ALA A 481 22.44 -17.39 32.36
N THR A 482 22.41 -18.36 31.44
CA THR A 482 23.48 -19.39 31.34
C THR A 482 23.86 -19.88 29.94
N THR A 483 25.08 -20.42 29.88
CA THR A 483 25.75 -21.15 28.78
C THR A 483 26.37 -20.35 27.63
N TYR A 484 25.86 -19.18 27.26
CA TYR A 484 26.50 -18.32 26.24
C TYR A 484 26.90 -16.95 26.77
N PHE A 485 28.08 -16.49 26.34
CA PHE A 485 28.70 -15.27 26.82
C PHE A 485 29.61 -14.68 25.74
N SER A 486 29.62 -13.36 25.61
CA SER A 486 30.62 -12.66 24.79
C SER A 486 31.69 -12.07 25.68
N ASP A 487 32.91 -12.59 25.55
CA ASP A 487 34.06 -12.10 26.31
C ASP A 487 34.50 -10.71 25.83
N SER A 488 34.31 -10.40 24.55
CA SER A 488 34.58 -9.08 23.98
C SER A 488 33.54 -8.00 24.36
N LEU A 489 32.31 -8.38 24.72
CA LEU A 489 31.26 -7.46 25.18
C LEU A 489 30.99 -7.52 26.70
N ASN A 490 31.65 -8.43 27.44
CA ASN A 490 31.40 -8.75 28.85
C ASN A 490 29.90 -8.86 29.21
N ARG A 491 29.12 -9.56 28.36
CA ARG A 491 27.67 -9.75 28.53
C ARG A 491 27.24 -11.19 28.18
N PRO A 492 26.32 -11.80 28.93
CA PRO A 492 25.68 -13.06 28.55
C PRO A 492 24.81 -12.91 27.29
N LEU A 493 24.44 -14.03 26.67
CA LEU A 493 23.44 -14.10 25.59
C LEU A 493 22.25 -14.92 26.08
N SER A 494 21.09 -14.27 26.27
CA SER A 494 19.82 -14.93 26.61
C SER A 494 19.19 -15.62 25.40
N PHE A 495 18.17 -16.45 25.62
CA PHE A 495 17.36 -17.05 24.56
C PHE A 495 16.48 -16.00 23.86
N LYS A 496 15.98 -14.99 24.59
CA LYS A 496 15.39 -13.78 24.01
C LYS A 496 16.36 -13.11 23.03
N ASP A 497 17.58 -12.80 23.44
CA ASP A 497 18.58 -12.20 22.54
C ASP A 497 19.01 -13.14 21.40
N PHE A 498 19.09 -14.46 21.62
CA PHE A 498 19.44 -15.44 20.57
C PHE A 498 18.36 -15.53 19.48
N THR A 499 17.09 -15.63 19.89
CA THR A 499 15.94 -15.66 18.96
C THR A 499 15.71 -14.31 18.30
N GLN A 500 15.97 -13.20 19.01
CA GLN A 500 15.92 -11.85 18.44
C GLN A 500 17.04 -11.61 17.41
N ALA A 501 18.26 -12.06 17.68
CA ALA A 501 19.39 -12.02 16.75
C ALA A 501 19.09 -12.79 15.45
N THR A 502 18.47 -13.96 15.58
CA THR A 502 18.01 -14.76 14.43
C THR A 502 16.90 -14.03 13.68
N THR A 503 15.87 -13.54 14.38
CA THR A 503 14.74 -12.78 13.79
C THR A 503 15.24 -11.55 13.02
N GLY A 504 16.09 -10.71 13.62
CA GLY A 504 16.68 -9.53 12.99
C GLY A 504 17.60 -9.85 11.81
N ALA A 505 18.23 -11.03 11.79
CA ALA A 505 19.01 -11.49 10.65
C ALA A 505 18.15 -12.01 9.48
N LEU A 506 16.90 -12.40 9.72
CA LEU A 506 16.00 -12.88 8.67
C LEU A 506 15.35 -11.75 7.86
N TYR A 507 15.30 -10.52 8.37
CA TYR A 507 14.79 -9.34 7.64
C TYR A 507 15.45 -9.10 6.27
N GLY A 508 16.70 -9.54 6.07
CA GLY A 508 17.37 -9.40 4.78
C GLY A 508 18.63 -10.24 4.67
N SER A 509 18.82 -10.86 3.50
CA SER A 509 19.86 -11.86 3.25
C SER A 509 21.30 -11.39 3.52
N ARG A 510 21.54 -10.07 3.47
CA ARG A 510 22.80 -9.42 3.90
C ARG A 510 23.30 -9.86 5.28
N ASN A 511 22.39 -10.21 6.20
CA ASN A 511 22.74 -10.61 7.57
C ASN A 511 23.07 -12.11 7.72
N TRP A 512 22.75 -12.95 6.73
CA TRP A 512 22.83 -14.41 6.83
C TRP A 512 24.25 -14.95 7.06
N ALA A 513 25.26 -14.29 6.50
CA ALA A 513 26.66 -14.65 6.75
C ALA A 513 27.06 -14.43 8.22
N LYS A 514 26.61 -13.33 8.84
CA LYS A 514 26.82 -13.01 10.26
C LYS A 514 26.04 -13.95 11.17
N LEU A 515 24.79 -14.28 10.80
CA LEU A 515 23.97 -15.26 11.51
C LEU A 515 24.64 -16.64 11.54
N ASN A 516 25.05 -17.17 10.37
CA ASN A 516 25.71 -18.47 10.32
C ASN A 516 27.04 -18.51 11.09
N ALA A 517 27.82 -17.42 11.05
CA ALA A 517 29.02 -17.28 11.88
C ALA A 517 28.72 -17.29 13.38
N GLY A 518 27.69 -16.55 13.82
CA GLY A 518 27.24 -16.54 15.20
C GLY A 518 26.71 -17.90 15.69
N LEU A 519 25.91 -18.58 14.86
CA LEU A 519 25.42 -19.93 15.13
C LEU A 519 26.58 -20.95 15.20
N ALA A 520 27.59 -20.84 14.33
CA ALA A 520 28.78 -21.69 14.38
C ALA A 520 29.63 -21.42 15.64
N ALA A 521 29.79 -20.15 16.04
CA ALA A 521 30.47 -19.78 17.27
C ALA A 521 29.77 -20.35 18.51
N ALA A 522 28.44 -20.20 18.59
CA ALA A 522 27.62 -20.77 19.67
C ALA A 522 27.66 -22.31 19.69
N LYS A 523 27.65 -22.97 18.52
CA LYS A 523 27.79 -24.43 18.40
C LYS A 523 29.12 -24.94 18.94
N ASP A 524 30.20 -24.20 18.66
CA ASP A 524 31.58 -24.54 19.04
C ASP A 524 31.99 -24.04 20.45
N GLY A 525 31.11 -23.32 21.17
CA GLY A 525 31.42 -22.74 22.49
C GLY A 525 32.39 -21.56 22.48
N LYS A 526 32.35 -20.74 21.42
CA LYS A 526 33.19 -19.54 21.20
C LYS A 526 32.41 -18.25 21.52
N ASP A 527 33.11 -17.11 21.52
CA ASP A 527 32.50 -15.78 21.72
C ASP A 527 31.32 -15.53 20.76
N VAL A 528 30.14 -15.31 21.33
CA VAL A 528 28.86 -15.11 20.62
C VAL A 528 28.57 -13.64 20.23
N LYS A 529 29.59 -12.77 20.23
CA LYS A 529 29.50 -11.34 19.85
C LYS A 529 28.70 -11.06 18.58
N ASP A 530 28.70 -11.98 17.61
CA ASP A 530 28.01 -11.78 16.32
C ASP A 530 26.51 -12.04 16.41
N LEU A 531 26.05 -12.86 17.37
CA LEU A 531 24.63 -12.99 17.72
C LEU A 531 24.19 -11.79 18.59
N LEU A 532 24.93 -11.44 19.63
CA LEU A 532 24.61 -10.25 20.44
C LEU A 532 24.53 -9.00 19.56
N GLY A 533 25.56 -8.75 18.74
CA GLY A 533 25.58 -7.65 17.78
C GLY A 533 24.55 -7.76 16.64
N LEU A 534 23.74 -8.82 16.55
CA LEU A 534 22.53 -8.90 15.71
C LEU A 534 21.28 -8.51 16.51
N SER A 535 21.14 -8.99 17.75
CA SER A 535 20.07 -8.53 18.67
C SER A 535 20.18 -7.02 18.94
N ASP A 536 21.39 -6.55 19.23
CA ASP A 536 21.70 -5.14 19.45
C ASP A 536 21.40 -4.29 18.21
N SER A 537 21.62 -4.82 17.00
CA SER A 537 21.27 -4.12 15.76
C SER A 537 19.74 -3.99 15.61
N TYR A 538 18.98 -5.00 16.03
CA TYR A 538 17.51 -4.98 15.98
C TYR A 538 16.94 -4.00 17.02
N TYR A 539 17.35 -4.10 18.28
CA TYR A 539 16.97 -3.14 19.33
C TYR A 539 17.65 -1.77 19.17
N SER A 540 18.54 -1.62 18.19
CA SER A 540 19.36 -0.43 17.92
C SER A 540 20.18 0.06 19.13
N TRP A 541 20.61 -0.86 20.00
CA TRP A 541 21.35 -0.60 21.23
C TRP A 541 22.80 -0.15 20.97
N ASP A 542 23.25 0.88 21.68
CA ASP A 542 24.57 1.51 21.44
C ASP A 542 25.77 0.81 22.09
N GLY A 543 25.53 -0.27 22.84
CA GLY A 543 26.56 -1.03 23.55
C GLY A 543 27.13 -0.35 24.80
N LYS A 544 26.65 0.85 25.17
CA LYS A 544 27.22 1.66 26.27
C LYS A 544 26.21 1.96 27.36
N SER A 545 25.02 2.43 27.01
CA SER A 545 23.90 2.62 27.96
C SER A 545 22.56 3.00 27.32
N ASN A 546 22.45 3.16 26.00
CA ASN A 546 21.25 3.69 25.37
C ASN A 546 20.50 2.62 24.56
N TYR A 547 19.29 2.30 24.99
CA TYR A 547 18.25 1.78 24.11
C TYR A 547 17.54 2.99 23.49
N PRO A 548 17.50 3.15 22.16
CA PRO A 548 16.64 4.15 21.55
C PRO A 548 15.18 3.72 21.74
N PHE A 549 14.31 4.68 22.06
CA PHE A 549 12.94 4.41 22.53
C PHE A 549 12.04 3.66 21.53
N PHE A 550 12.44 3.57 20.25
CA PHE A 550 11.73 2.87 19.18
C PHE A 550 11.18 1.49 19.60
N VAL A 551 12.01 0.44 19.68
CA VAL A 551 11.52 -0.95 19.81
C VAL A 551 10.91 -1.26 21.20
N VAL A 552 11.20 -0.41 22.19
CA VAL A 552 11.00 -0.67 23.63
C VAL A 552 9.94 0.21 24.31
N ALA A 553 9.53 1.30 23.64
CA ALA A 553 8.56 2.27 24.15
C ALA A 553 7.59 2.74 23.05
N THR A 554 8.13 3.28 21.95
CA THR A 554 7.36 3.83 20.82
C THR A 554 6.58 2.74 20.08
N PHE A 555 7.25 1.68 19.60
CA PHE A 555 6.64 0.55 18.90
C PHE A 555 5.57 -0.14 19.77
N PRO A 556 5.84 -0.51 21.05
CA PRO A 556 4.81 -1.06 21.94
C PRO A 556 3.59 -0.15 22.06
N THR A 557 3.78 1.15 22.31
CA THR A 557 2.67 2.11 22.47
C THR A 557 1.83 2.20 21.21
N ILE A 558 2.45 2.45 20.06
CA ILE A 558 1.74 2.70 18.79
C ILE A 558 1.06 1.42 18.30
N ALA A 559 1.72 0.26 18.40
CA ALA A 559 1.12 -1.03 18.11
C ALA A 559 -0.16 -1.26 18.93
N CYS A 560 -0.15 -0.96 20.23
CA CYS A 560 -1.36 -1.09 21.05
C CYS A 560 -2.49 -0.12 20.63
N GLN A 561 -2.20 1.02 19.98
CA GLN A 561 -3.25 1.88 19.41
C GLN A 561 -3.70 1.44 18.01
N ASN A 562 -2.84 0.76 17.24
CA ASN A 562 -3.07 0.36 15.85
C ASN A 562 -3.80 -0.98 15.69
N PHE A 563 -3.45 -1.99 16.47
CA PHE A 563 -4.03 -3.35 16.34
C PHE A 563 -5.39 -3.47 17.06
N THR A 564 -5.98 -4.68 17.05
CA THR A 564 -7.28 -4.95 17.70
C THR A 564 -7.24 -6.14 18.65
N ALA A 565 -8.21 -6.19 19.56
CA ALA A 565 -8.27 -7.11 20.70
C ALA A 565 -8.16 -8.62 20.38
N ASP A 566 -8.43 -9.08 19.15
CA ASP A 566 -8.15 -10.47 18.73
C ASP A 566 -6.66 -10.86 18.89
N ALA A 567 -5.75 -9.90 19.13
CA ALA A 567 -4.39 -10.14 19.60
C ALA A 567 -4.30 -10.98 20.91
N THR A 568 -5.35 -11.03 21.74
CA THR A 568 -5.37 -11.88 22.95
C THR A 568 -5.46 -13.38 22.65
N ASP A 569 -5.77 -13.79 21.41
CA ASP A 569 -5.73 -15.20 20.98
C ASP A 569 -4.30 -15.67 20.63
N ILE A 570 -3.27 -14.81 20.75
CA ILE A 570 -1.87 -15.18 20.49
C ILE A 570 -1.24 -15.82 21.72
N THR A 571 -1.02 -17.13 21.64
CA THR A 571 -0.38 -17.93 22.69
C THR A 571 1.07 -18.25 22.33
N ALA A 572 1.95 -18.34 23.34
CA ALA A 572 3.35 -18.77 23.16
C ALA A 572 3.43 -20.13 22.43
N LYS A 573 2.55 -21.08 22.78
CA LYS A 573 2.41 -22.36 22.10
C LYS A 573 2.03 -22.25 20.61
N GLY A 574 1.16 -21.31 20.25
CA GLY A 574 0.82 -21.03 18.86
C GLY A 574 1.98 -20.40 18.08
N GLU A 575 2.69 -19.46 18.72
CA GLU A 575 3.93 -18.87 18.20
C GLU A 575 5.01 -19.93 17.94
N TYR A 576 5.22 -20.86 18.87
CA TYR A 576 6.18 -21.97 18.72
C TYR A 576 5.74 -23.01 17.68
N ALA A 577 4.43 -23.14 17.41
CA ALA A 577 3.92 -24.01 16.35
C ALA A 577 4.03 -23.35 14.95
N ALA A 578 3.86 -22.03 14.88
CA ALA A 578 4.05 -21.23 13.67
C ALA A 578 5.54 -21.03 13.31
N ALA A 579 6.37 -20.83 14.33
CA ALA A 579 7.81 -20.66 14.23
C ALA A 579 8.57 -21.56 15.22
N PRO A 580 8.73 -22.86 14.93
CA PRO A 580 9.56 -23.77 15.73
C PRO A 580 10.98 -23.29 16.06
N PHE A 581 11.60 -22.40 15.27
CA PHE A 581 12.88 -21.79 15.64
C PHE A 581 12.79 -20.89 16.89
N LYS A 582 11.60 -20.37 17.26
CA LYS A 582 11.38 -19.60 18.49
C LYS A 582 11.16 -20.48 19.74
N ASN A 583 11.05 -21.82 19.61
CA ASN A 583 10.68 -22.68 20.73
C ASN A 583 11.83 -22.88 21.75
N PRO A 584 11.68 -22.47 23.03
CA PRO A 584 12.67 -22.63 24.11
C PRO A 584 12.82 -24.07 24.64
N GLY A 585 12.01 -25.02 24.18
CA GLY A 585 11.96 -26.40 24.63
C GLY A 585 11.25 -26.58 25.96
N ASN A 586 11.40 -27.77 26.56
CA ASN A 586 10.83 -28.08 27.86
C ASN A 586 11.84 -27.79 28.97
N ASP A 587 11.33 -27.47 30.16
CA ASP A 587 12.13 -27.44 31.37
C ASP A 587 12.60 -28.87 31.74
N PRO A 588 13.91 -29.10 31.96
CA PRO A 588 14.45 -30.44 32.15
C PRO A 588 14.14 -31.07 33.52
N VAL A 589 13.55 -30.34 34.47
CA VAL A 589 13.22 -30.84 35.81
C VAL A 589 11.74 -31.24 35.91
N SER A 590 10.85 -30.39 35.42
CA SER A 590 9.40 -30.57 35.43
C SER A 590 8.85 -31.27 34.18
N GLY A 591 9.58 -31.23 33.07
CA GLY A 591 9.15 -31.73 31.76
C GLY A 591 8.10 -30.86 31.06
N VAL A 592 7.69 -29.73 31.66
CA VAL A 592 6.70 -28.79 31.11
C VAL A 592 7.33 -27.96 29.97
N GLN A 593 6.56 -27.63 28.93
CA GLN A 593 6.99 -26.66 27.90
C GLN A 593 7.31 -25.32 28.57
N ARG A 594 8.43 -24.70 28.22
CA ARG A 594 8.75 -23.34 28.66
C ARG A 594 7.86 -22.38 27.86
N ASP A 595 6.82 -21.86 28.49
CA ASP A 595 5.92 -20.85 27.92
C ASP A 595 6.33 -19.49 28.52
N GLY A 596 7.31 -18.83 27.89
CA GLY A 596 8.02 -17.74 28.57
C GLY A 596 8.87 -16.76 27.77
N LEU A 597 8.69 -16.70 26.45
CA LEU A 597 8.88 -15.42 25.77
C LEU A 597 7.55 -14.65 25.84
N ASP A 598 7.66 -13.33 25.97
CA ASP A 598 6.53 -12.40 25.99
C ASP A 598 5.58 -12.67 24.82
N SER A 599 4.27 -12.74 25.09
CA SER A 599 3.31 -12.99 24.03
C SER A 599 3.32 -11.80 23.06
N LYS A 600 3.09 -12.05 21.77
CA LYS A 600 3.06 -10.97 20.78
C LYS A 600 1.93 -10.00 21.16
N PHE A 601 2.31 -8.80 21.60
CA PHE A 601 1.41 -7.76 22.15
C PHE A 601 0.88 -8.02 23.58
N GLY A 602 1.49 -8.90 24.39
CA GLY A 602 1.10 -9.12 25.80
C GLY A 602 1.13 -7.86 26.66
N TRP A 603 2.07 -6.96 26.40
CA TRP A 603 2.13 -5.62 27.02
C TRP A 603 0.87 -4.77 26.76
N CYS A 604 0.10 -5.02 25.69
CA CYS A 604 -1.10 -4.26 25.38
C CYS A 604 -2.27 -4.51 26.35
N ASP A 605 -2.22 -5.50 27.24
CA ASP A 605 -3.22 -5.65 28.31
C ASP A 605 -3.02 -4.67 29.49
N PHE A 606 -1.90 -3.94 29.52
CA PHE A 606 -1.63 -2.93 30.56
C PHE A 606 -1.82 -1.48 30.12
N TYR A 607 -2.06 -1.20 28.84
CA TYR A 607 -2.34 0.16 28.36
C TYR A 607 -3.78 0.59 28.69
N HIS A 608 -3.95 1.79 29.23
CA HIS A 608 -5.26 2.33 29.65
C HIS A 608 -6.24 2.52 28.46
N THR A 609 -5.69 2.70 27.26
CA THR A 609 -6.43 2.71 25.99
C THR A 609 -5.67 1.91 24.95
N LYS A 610 -6.41 1.22 24.09
CA LYS A 610 -5.89 0.47 22.95
C LYS A 610 -6.88 0.46 21.80
N ASN A 611 -6.46 0.00 20.63
CA ASN A 611 -7.29 -0.21 19.45
C ASN A 611 -8.04 1.07 18.99
N GLN A 612 -7.36 2.21 18.95
CA GLN A 612 -7.95 3.50 18.58
C GLN A 612 -8.01 3.75 17.07
N LYS A 613 -7.24 2.98 16.26
CA LYS A 613 -7.27 3.00 14.80
C LYS A 613 -8.65 2.65 14.23
N ALA A 614 -9.12 3.43 13.27
CA ALA A 614 -10.37 3.23 12.55
C ALA A 614 -10.40 1.87 11.82
N LYS A 615 -11.60 1.29 11.70
CA LYS A 615 -11.77 0.01 10.98
C LYS A 615 -11.54 0.23 9.48
N ALA A 616 -10.54 -0.47 8.94
CA ALA A 616 -10.21 -0.45 7.52
C ALA A 616 -11.41 -0.91 6.67
N GLN A 617 -11.54 -0.37 5.46
CA GLN A 617 -12.60 -0.66 4.49
C GLN A 617 -12.01 -0.64 3.09
N SER A 618 -12.40 -1.58 2.22
CA SER A 618 -11.91 -1.63 0.83
C SER A 618 -12.15 -0.29 0.10
N VAL A 619 -11.08 0.47 -0.18
CA VAL A 619 -11.17 1.82 -0.77
C VAL A 619 -11.09 1.70 -2.29
N LYS A 620 -12.10 2.22 -2.98
CA LYS A 620 -12.12 2.33 -4.44
C LYS A 620 -11.93 3.78 -4.88
N ALA A 621 -11.86 3.99 -6.19
CA ALA A 621 -11.78 5.33 -6.79
C ALA A 621 -10.57 6.14 -6.32
N LEU A 622 -9.41 5.48 -6.27
CA LEU A 622 -8.12 6.08 -5.94
C LEU A 622 -7.29 6.33 -7.21
N PRO A 623 -6.27 7.21 -7.15
CA PRO A 623 -5.19 7.22 -8.13
C PRO A 623 -4.56 5.84 -8.30
N ASN A 624 -3.76 5.63 -9.34
CA ASN A 624 -2.99 4.40 -9.48
C ASN A 624 -1.99 4.28 -8.31
N ILE A 625 -2.19 3.33 -7.40
CA ILE A 625 -1.26 2.98 -6.32
C ILE A 625 -0.38 1.81 -6.75
N LEU A 626 0.88 1.80 -6.31
CA LEU A 626 1.81 0.68 -6.46
C LEU A 626 2.00 -0.02 -5.11
N VAL A 627 1.53 -1.26 -5.00
CA VAL A 627 1.84 -2.15 -3.86
C VAL A 627 3.02 -3.02 -4.25
N VAL A 628 4.08 -3.07 -3.44
CA VAL A 628 5.25 -3.94 -3.65
C VAL A 628 5.25 -5.02 -2.58
N ALA A 629 5.49 -6.28 -2.95
CA ALA A 629 5.47 -7.39 -2.00
C ALA A 629 6.52 -8.46 -2.36
N SER A 630 7.45 -8.69 -1.43
CA SER A 630 8.42 -9.79 -1.50
C SER A 630 7.72 -11.14 -1.33
N SER A 631 8.07 -12.14 -2.14
CA SER A 631 7.42 -13.46 -2.11
C SER A 631 7.67 -14.23 -0.80
N HIS A 632 8.84 -14.04 -0.20
CA HIS A 632 9.24 -14.66 1.07
C HIS A 632 9.53 -13.59 2.14
N ASP A 633 8.67 -12.58 2.26
CA ASP A 633 8.77 -11.58 3.33
C ASP A 633 8.60 -12.22 4.73
N PRO A 634 9.56 -12.04 5.65
CA PRO A 634 9.47 -12.56 7.00
C PRO A 634 8.47 -11.82 7.89
N ALA A 635 8.33 -10.50 7.72
CA ALA A 635 7.64 -9.61 8.65
C ALA A 635 6.21 -9.28 8.20
N THR A 636 6.01 -9.08 6.90
CA THR A 636 4.71 -8.78 6.27
C THR A 636 4.47 -9.71 5.07
N PRO A 637 4.09 -10.98 5.33
CA PRO A 637 4.06 -12.03 4.32
C PRO A 637 3.24 -11.67 3.07
N TYR A 638 3.72 -12.10 1.90
CA TYR A 638 3.22 -11.78 0.56
C TYR A 638 1.69 -11.65 0.40
N VAL A 639 0.91 -12.49 1.08
CA VAL A 639 -0.56 -12.45 1.06
C VAL A 639 -1.14 -11.11 1.52
N GLY A 640 -0.48 -10.40 2.43
CA GLY A 640 -0.83 -9.03 2.84
C GLY A 640 -0.77 -8.05 1.66
N GLY A 641 0.26 -8.16 0.82
CA GLY A 641 0.38 -7.41 -0.43
C GLY A 641 -0.74 -7.71 -1.43
N VAL A 642 -1.11 -8.97 -1.60
CA VAL A 642 -2.22 -9.37 -2.49
C VAL A 642 -3.56 -8.82 -1.99
N VAL A 643 -3.80 -8.85 -0.67
CA VAL A 643 -5.02 -8.33 -0.04
C VAL A 643 -5.06 -6.80 -0.07
N MET A 644 -3.97 -6.12 0.25
CA MET A 644 -3.80 -4.67 0.14
C MET A 644 -4.07 -4.19 -1.31
N ALA A 645 -3.47 -4.86 -2.31
CA ALA A 645 -3.62 -4.49 -3.70
C ALA A 645 -5.05 -4.67 -4.23
N LYS A 646 -5.74 -5.77 -3.89
CA LYS A 646 -7.18 -5.93 -4.21
C LYS A 646 -8.06 -4.96 -3.42
N GLY A 647 -7.74 -4.70 -2.16
CA GLY A 647 -8.50 -3.82 -1.28
C GLY A 647 -8.50 -2.35 -1.70
N LEU A 648 -7.42 -1.88 -2.34
CA LEU A 648 -7.26 -0.52 -2.87
C LEU A 648 -7.55 -0.38 -4.38
N GLY A 649 -7.74 -1.50 -5.10
CA GLY A 649 -7.74 -1.49 -6.58
C GLY A 649 -6.38 -1.07 -7.17
N ALA A 650 -5.29 -1.45 -6.52
CA ALA A 650 -3.92 -1.02 -6.82
C ALA A 650 -3.17 -2.02 -7.71
N THR A 651 -2.14 -1.54 -8.40
CA THR A 651 -1.20 -2.39 -9.14
C THR A 651 -0.30 -3.12 -8.13
N LEU A 652 -0.17 -4.44 -8.26
CA LEU A 652 0.76 -5.24 -7.46
C LEU A 652 2.08 -5.43 -8.22
N LEU A 653 3.19 -5.29 -7.52
CA LEU A 653 4.53 -5.69 -7.93
C LEU A 653 5.02 -6.79 -6.98
N THR A 654 5.09 -8.02 -7.47
CA THR A 654 5.73 -9.12 -6.75
C THR A 654 7.23 -9.14 -7.05
N VAL A 655 8.03 -9.38 -6.02
CA VAL A 655 9.50 -9.55 -6.12
C VAL A 655 9.86 -10.95 -5.58
N GLU A 656 10.70 -11.74 -6.26
CA GLU A 656 10.97 -13.15 -5.89
C GLU A 656 12.10 -13.32 -4.85
N ASN A 657 12.03 -12.56 -3.76
CA ASN A 657 13.08 -12.37 -2.75
C ASN A 657 12.67 -12.78 -1.30
N PRO A 658 13.63 -13.25 -0.47
CA PRO A 658 13.46 -13.50 0.96
C PRO A 658 13.94 -12.31 1.81
N GLN A 659 13.31 -11.14 1.63
CA GLN A 659 13.67 -9.90 2.33
C GLN A 659 12.41 -9.09 2.68
N HIS A 660 12.45 -8.38 3.80
CA HIS A 660 11.47 -7.36 4.15
C HIS A 660 11.92 -5.99 3.62
N ILE A 661 11.03 -5.28 2.94
CA ILE A 661 11.33 -4.17 2.03
C ILE A 661 12.09 -4.66 0.78
N ALA A 662 11.57 -4.35 -0.41
CA ALA A 662 12.25 -4.65 -1.67
C ALA A 662 13.03 -3.43 -2.21
N LEU A 663 12.49 -2.22 -2.02
CA LEU A 663 13.02 -0.99 -2.57
C LEU A 663 14.26 -0.48 -1.81
N GLY A 664 15.22 0.08 -2.56
CA GLY A 664 16.50 0.56 -2.03
C GLY A 664 17.39 -0.54 -1.45
N GLN A 665 17.07 -1.82 -1.65
CA GLN A 665 17.89 -2.96 -1.23
C GLN A 665 18.83 -3.47 -2.34
N GLY A 666 18.88 -2.80 -3.50
CA GLY A 666 19.68 -3.19 -4.67
C GLY A 666 18.97 -4.12 -5.66
N ILE A 667 17.63 -4.17 -5.61
CA ILE A 667 16.82 -5.02 -6.49
C ILE A 667 16.44 -4.23 -7.74
N ASP A 668 17.36 -4.21 -8.71
CA ASP A 668 17.30 -3.46 -9.99
C ASP A 668 15.88 -3.30 -10.58
N CYS A 669 15.10 -4.39 -10.62
CA CYS A 669 13.78 -4.40 -11.26
C CYS A 669 12.72 -3.65 -10.44
N ALA A 670 12.78 -3.73 -9.11
CA ALA A 670 11.82 -3.08 -8.23
C ALA A 670 12.09 -1.57 -8.19
N ASP A 671 13.36 -1.19 -8.00
CA ASP A 671 13.79 0.20 -8.02
C ASP A 671 13.48 0.87 -9.36
N ALA A 672 13.76 0.22 -10.50
CA ALA A 672 13.42 0.76 -11.83
C ALA A 672 11.91 0.89 -12.12
N ILE A 673 11.07 0.03 -11.51
CA ILE A 673 9.61 0.14 -11.62
C ILE A 673 9.06 1.28 -10.75
N ALA A 674 9.55 1.42 -9.51
CA ALA A 674 9.22 2.53 -8.62
C ALA A 674 9.61 3.89 -9.24
N ASP A 675 10.83 3.98 -9.78
CA ASP A 675 11.35 5.09 -10.57
C ASP A 675 10.40 5.52 -11.69
N ALA A 676 10.00 4.57 -12.53
CA ALA A 676 9.13 4.83 -13.66
C ALA A 676 7.75 5.27 -13.18
N TYR A 677 7.21 4.62 -12.16
CA TYR A 677 5.90 4.92 -11.58
C TYR A 677 5.85 6.33 -10.96
N LEU A 678 6.83 6.76 -10.17
CA LEU A 678 6.79 8.09 -9.53
C LEU A 678 6.88 9.26 -10.55
N LYS A 679 7.56 9.02 -11.68
CA LYS A 679 7.65 9.94 -12.84
C LYS A 679 6.37 9.96 -13.68
N THR A 680 5.89 8.78 -14.07
CA THR A 680 4.85 8.61 -15.11
C THR A 680 3.46 8.37 -14.56
N LEU A 681 3.32 8.02 -13.28
CA LEU A 681 2.08 7.59 -12.62
C LEU A 681 1.46 6.30 -13.22
N THR A 682 2.17 5.66 -14.14
CA THR A 682 1.85 4.36 -14.73
C THR A 682 2.91 3.35 -14.31
N VAL A 683 2.50 2.14 -13.95
CA VAL A 683 3.44 1.06 -13.64
C VAL A 683 3.79 0.36 -14.95
N PRO A 684 5.06 0.34 -15.40
CA PRO A 684 5.44 -0.31 -16.65
C PRO A 684 5.37 -1.83 -16.52
N THR A 685 4.64 -2.50 -17.42
CA THR A 685 4.57 -3.97 -17.46
C THR A 685 5.81 -4.64 -18.07
N ASN A 686 6.75 -3.86 -18.60
CA ASN A 686 8.03 -4.31 -19.13
C ASN A 686 9.11 -3.25 -18.86
N ILE A 687 10.33 -3.66 -18.49
CA ILE A 687 11.49 -2.77 -18.36
C ILE A 687 12.40 -2.97 -19.59
N PRO A 688 12.60 -1.96 -20.46
CA PRO A 688 13.47 -2.09 -21.61
C PRO A 688 14.94 -2.35 -21.20
N GLY A 689 15.54 -3.42 -21.72
CA GLY A 689 16.97 -3.72 -21.55
C GLY A 689 17.29 -5.07 -20.93
N LYS A 690 16.38 -5.68 -20.15
CA LYS A 690 16.53 -7.04 -19.61
C LYS A 690 15.57 -8.01 -20.33
N THR A 691 15.99 -8.52 -21.49
CA THR A 691 15.24 -9.56 -22.23
C THR A 691 15.20 -10.87 -21.44
N GLY A 692 14.02 -11.30 -21.02
CA GLY A 692 13.81 -12.60 -20.38
C GLY A 692 12.70 -12.64 -19.33
N MET A 693 12.36 -11.49 -18.72
CA MET A 693 11.30 -11.41 -17.70
C MET A 693 9.93 -11.76 -18.30
N GLN A 694 9.50 -13.00 -18.13
CA GLN A 694 8.10 -13.38 -18.33
C GLN A 694 7.35 -13.24 -17.00
N VAL A 695 6.11 -12.78 -17.07
CA VAL A 695 5.18 -12.77 -15.95
C VAL A 695 4.88 -14.23 -15.55
N LEU A 696 5.66 -14.76 -14.61
CA LEU A 696 5.46 -16.10 -14.07
C LEU A 696 4.13 -16.17 -13.32
N ASP A 697 3.33 -17.20 -13.60
CA ASP A 697 2.06 -17.38 -12.93
C ASP A 697 2.25 -17.94 -11.52
N LEU A 698 2.25 -17.05 -10.52
CA LEU A 698 2.34 -17.40 -9.11
C LEU A 698 1.08 -18.11 -8.57
N SER A 699 -0.01 -18.22 -9.35
CA SER A 699 -1.08 -19.17 -9.04
C SER A 699 -0.70 -20.63 -9.39
N GLN A 700 0.36 -20.82 -10.18
CA GLN A 700 0.94 -22.11 -10.57
C GLN A 700 2.29 -22.43 -9.90
N ARG A 701 2.88 -21.46 -9.17
CA ARG A 701 3.88 -21.73 -8.12
C ARG A 701 3.25 -21.48 -6.75
N PRO A 702 2.63 -22.50 -6.10
CA PRO A 702 2.41 -22.42 -4.67
C PRO A 702 3.73 -22.10 -3.98
N ILE A 703 3.70 -21.15 -3.04
CA ILE A 703 4.70 -21.12 -1.98
C ILE A 703 4.37 -22.30 -1.06
N ASP A 704 4.70 -23.51 -1.52
CA ASP A 704 4.72 -24.68 -0.66
C ASP A 704 6.03 -24.58 0.13
N PRO A 705 5.96 -24.24 1.44
CA PRO A 705 7.17 -24.12 2.24
C PRO A 705 7.99 -25.41 2.16
N THR A 706 7.35 -26.59 2.17
CA THR A 706 8.06 -27.88 2.31
C THR A 706 9.00 -28.23 1.16
N THR A 707 8.78 -27.70 -0.05
CA THR A 707 9.42 -28.18 -1.29
C THR A 707 10.90 -27.84 -1.44
N ASN A 708 11.40 -26.84 -0.69
CA ASN A 708 12.81 -26.42 -0.76
C ASN A 708 13.30 -25.98 -2.15
N THR A 709 12.39 -25.56 -3.04
CA THR A 709 12.75 -24.93 -4.32
C THR A 709 13.22 -23.50 -4.08
N ASN A 710 14.45 -23.22 -4.49
CA ASN A 710 15.19 -22.00 -4.11
C ASN A 710 14.61 -20.71 -4.67
N ILE A 711 14.85 -19.62 -3.92
CA ILE A 711 15.08 -18.22 -4.34
C ILE A 711 15.46 -18.10 -5.83
N VAL A 712 14.71 -17.31 -6.61
CA VAL A 712 14.96 -17.05 -8.04
C VAL A 712 15.32 -15.57 -8.31
N GLY A 713 16.28 -15.06 -7.53
CA GLY A 713 16.98 -13.80 -7.82
C GLY A 713 16.13 -12.53 -7.79
N ASP A 714 16.66 -11.48 -8.43
CA ASP A 714 16.03 -10.15 -8.51
C ASP A 714 15.01 -10.09 -9.66
N GLU A 715 14.07 -11.04 -9.67
CA GLU A 715 12.97 -11.10 -10.64
C GLU A 715 11.71 -10.38 -10.12
N CYS A 716 11.02 -9.68 -11.03
CA CYS A 716 9.84 -8.87 -10.74
C CYS A 716 8.66 -9.25 -11.64
N ARG A 717 7.46 -9.36 -11.06
CA ARG A 717 6.17 -9.46 -11.78
C ARG A 717 5.29 -8.25 -11.46
N VAL A 718 4.80 -7.58 -12.51
CA VAL A 718 3.72 -6.59 -12.38
C VAL A 718 2.39 -7.25 -12.67
N ASP A 719 1.42 -7.08 -11.76
CA ASP A 719 0.02 -7.46 -11.93
C ASP A 719 -0.90 -6.23 -11.80
N PRO A 720 -1.40 -5.69 -12.93
CA PRO A 720 -2.31 -4.55 -12.93
C PRO A 720 -3.78 -4.96 -12.71
N GLY A 721 -4.09 -6.25 -12.56
CA GLY A 721 -5.44 -6.81 -12.70
C GLY A 721 -6.48 -6.35 -11.66
N ASN A 722 -6.04 -5.78 -10.54
CA ASN A 722 -6.95 -5.24 -9.52
C ASN A 722 -7.47 -3.83 -9.86
N ARG A 723 -6.81 -3.13 -10.78
CA ARG A 723 -7.12 -1.72 -11.06
C ARG A 723 -8.38 -1.58 -11.92
N SER A 724 -9.36 -0.83 -11.40
CA SER A 724 -10.49 -0.35 -12.21
C SER A 724 -9.97 0.45 -13.41
N VAL A 725 -10.20 -0.08 -14.62
CA VAL A 725 -10.00 0.66 -15.87
C VAL A 725 -11.25 1.52 -16.10
N PRO A 726 -11.14 2.85 -16.21
CA PRO A 726 -12.32 3.68 -16.35
C PRO A 726 -13.00 3.51 -17.71
N ALA A 727 -14.32 3.38 -17.68
CA ALA A 727 -15.14 3.07 -18.84
C ALA A 727 -16.25 4.12 -19.00
N ILE A 728 -16.43 4.62 -20.23
CA ILE A 728 -17.55 5.49 -20.59
C ILE A 728 -18.66 4.63 -21.21
N ALA A 729 -19.86 4.69 -20.64
CA ALA A 729 -21.07 4.12 -21.20
C ALA A 729 -22.06 5.23 -21.60
N ALA A 730 -22.78 5.02 -22.69
CA ALA A 730 -23.79 5.93 -23.21
C ALA A 730 -24.95 5.14 -23.82
N ALA A 731 -26.18 5.58 -23.58
CA ALA A 731 -27.33 5.05 -24.29
C ALA A 731 -27.37 5.60 -25.74
N ASN A 732 -27.80 4.78 -26.70
CA ASN A 732 -28.11 5.26 -28.05
C ASN A 732 -29.25 6.29 -27.98
N ALA A 733 -29.17 7.35 -28.78
CA ALA A 733 -30.13 8.44 -28.77
C ALA A 733 -30.64 8.78 -30.18
N LEU A 734 -31.78 9.48 -30.25
CA LEU A 734 -32.36 9.94 -31.50
C LEU A 734 -31.85 11.33 -31.88
N VAL A 735 -31.63 11.56 -33.17
CA VAL A 735 -31.44 12.91 -33.72
C VAL A 735 -32.64 13.77 -33.37
N GLY A 736 -32.39 14.96 -32.81
CA GLY A 736 -33.44 15.89 -32.38
C GLY A 736 -34.10 15.59 -31.03
N ALA A 737 -33.55 14.67 -30.22
CA ALA A 737 -34.02 14.44 -28.86
C ALA A 737 -33.91 15.71 -27.99
N THR A 738 -35.00 16.06 -27.29
CA THR A 738 -35.05 17.22 -26.39
C THR A 738 -34.55 16.94 -24.98
N GLU A 739 -34.61 15.67 -24.56
CA GLU A 739 -34.14 15.24 -23.25
C GLU A 739 -32.61 14.99 -23.27
N PRO A 740 -31.86 15.38 -22.22
CA PRO A 740 -30.41 15.12 -22.17
C PRO A 740 -30.09 13.63 -22.17
N VAL A 741 -29.12 13.22 -23.00
CA VAL A 741 -28.56 11.88 -22.99
C VAL A 741 -27.70 11.73 -21.74
N GLN A 742 -27.97 10.73 -20.89
CA GLN A 742 -27.08 10.44 -19.77
C GLN A 742 -25.87 9.65 -20.26
N ILE A 743 -24.69 10.21 -20.06
CA ILE A 743 -23.41 9.53 -20.21
C ILE A 743 -22.94 9.16 -18.81
N THR A 744 -22.67 7.87 -18.56
CA THR A 744 -22.09 7.42 -17.29
C THR A 744 -20.63 7.06 -17.49
N VAL A 745 -19.79 7.40 -16.51
CA VAL A 745 -18.39 7.01 -16.45
C VAL A 745 -18.13 6.41 -15.08
N SER A 746 -17.39 5.29 -15.02
CA SER A 746 -17.01 4.63 -13.77
C SER A 746 -15.51 4.44 -13.68
N GLY A 747 -14.98 4.17 -12.49
CA GLY A 747 -13.55 3.90 -12.26
C GLY A 747 -12.66 5.15 -12.28
N LEU A 748 -13.23 6.33 -12.05
CA LEU A 748 -12.51 7.59 -11.88
C LEU A 748 -11.99 7.77 -10.44
N VAL A 749 -11.22 8.82 -10.18
CA VAL A 749 -10.77 9.17 -8.83
C VAL A 749 -11.85 9.96 -8.10
N ARG A 750 -12.21 9.50 -6.90
CA ARG A 750 -13.18 10.11 -5.98
C ARG A 750 -12.88 11.59 -5.74
N GLY A 751 -13.86 12.46 -5.99
CA GLY A 751 -13.74 13.92 -5.83
C GLY A 751 -12.90 14.65 -6.88
N ALA A 752 -12.21 13.94 -7.78
CA ALA A 752 -11.38 14.57 -8.81
C ALA A 752 -12.21 15.18 -9.94
N ALA A 753 -11.67 16.24 -10.55
CA ALA A 753 -12.31 16.96 -11.65
C ALA A 753 -11.85 16.48 -13.05
N TYR A 754 -12.82 16.42 -13.97
CA TYR A 754 -12.65 15.98 -15.34
C TYR A 754 -13.34 16.93 -16.32
N LYS A 755 -12.80 17.04 -17.53
CA LYS A 755 -13.43 17.68 -18.70
C LYS A 755 -13.93 16.63 -19.67
N PHE A 756 -14.99 16.97 -20.40
CA PHE A 756 -15.65 16.08 -21.35
C PHE A 756 -15.71 16.71 -22.75
N ASP A 757 -15.17 15.99 -23.73
CA ASP A 757 -15.08 16.43 -25.12
C ASP A 757 -15.88 15.50 -26.03
N LEU A 758 -16.66 16.10 -26.94
CA LEU A 758 -17.52 15.41 -27.91
C LEU A 758 -17.06 15.71 -29.35
N ALA A 759 -16.64 14.67 -30.07
CA ALA A 759 -16.24 14.79 -31.47
C ALA A 759 -16.97 13.75 -32.34
N LYS A 760 -17.16 14.06 -33.61
CA LYS A 760 -17.53 13.05 -34.62
C LYS A 760 -16.39 12.08 -34.88
N ALA A 761 -16.72 10.90 -35.41
CA ALA A 761 -15.72 9.91 -35.86
C ALA A 761 -14.77 10.43 -36.97
N ASP A 762 -15.14 11.49 -37.68
CA ASP A 762 -14.29 12.19 -38.66
C ASP A 762 -13.32 13.21 -38.03
N GLY A 763 -13.35 13.39 -36.71
CA GLY A 763 -12.52 14.34 -35.96
C GLY A 763 -13.11 15.75 -35.85
N THR A 764 -14.26 16.03 -36.46
CA THR A 764 -14.93 17.34 -36.33
C THR A 764 -15.48 17.51 -34.92
N GLU A 765 -15.03 18.54 -34.21
CA GLU A 765 -15.65 18.97 -32.96
C GLU A 765 -17.10 19.41 -33.22
N VAL A 766 -18.04 18.89 -32.43
CA VAL A 766 -19.44 19.31 -32.47
C VAL A 766 -19.69 20.10 -31.20
N GLY A 767 -19.63 21.42 -31.32
CA GLY A 767 -19.57 22.35 -30.20
C GLY A 767 -20.66 22.13 -29.15
N THR A 768 -20.25 22.07 -27.89
CA THR A 768 -21.12 21.81 -26.73
C THR A 768 -20.79 22.75 -25.57
N ASP A 769 -21.79 23.03 -24.73
CA ASP A 769 -21.62 23.63 -23.40
C ASP A 769 -20.92 22.70 -22.39
N ALA A 770 -20.17 21.68 -22.86
CA ALA A 770 -19.54 20.64 -22.02
C ALA A 770 -18.01 20.76 -21.95
N ALA A 771 -17.33 21.11 -23.05
CA ALA A 771 -15.87 21.25 -23.09
C ALA A 771 -15.30 22.33 -22.15
N SER A 772 -16.14 23.30 -21.76
CA SER A 772 -15.82 24.34 -20.76
C SER A 772 -16.21 23.98 -19.32
N LYS A 773 -17.01 22.93 -19.11
CA LYS A 773 -17.46 22.50 -17.78
C LYS A 773 -16.53 21.45 -17.20
N GLN A 774 -16.31 21.57 -15.89
CA GLN A 774 -15.67 20.52 -15.10
C GLN A 774 -16.75 19.70 -14.40
N TYR A 775 -16.51 18.40 -14.30
CA TYR A 775 -17.38 17.41 -13.67
C TYR A 775 -16.58 16.69 -12.59
N GLN A 776 -17.13 16.53 -11.40
CA GLN A 776 -16.48 15.81 -10.29
C GLN A 776 -17.05 14.39 -10.17
N ALA A 777 -16.17 13.41 -10.04
CA ALA A 777 -16.58 12.03 -9.75
C ALA A 777 -16.99 11.86 -8.28
N ASP A 778 -17.95 10.97 -8.02
CA ASP A 778 -18.59 10.79 -6.73
C ASP A 778 -17.75 9.95 -5.73
N ALA A 779 -18.37 9.55 -4.62
CA ALA A 779 -17.75 8.70 -3.59
C ALA A 779 -17.37 7.28 -4.06
N ASN A 780 -17.89 6.82 -5.21
CA ASN A 780 -17.63 5.51 -5.81
C ASN A 780 -16.64 5.58 -6.99
N GLY A 781 -16.28 6.80 -7.43
CA GLY A 781 -15.54 7.02 -8.68
C GLY A 781 -16.43 7.00 -9.92
N ASP A 782 -17.74 7.18 -9.73
CA ASP A 782 -18.73 7.24 -10.79
C ASP A 782 -19.11 8.69 -11.11
N LEU A 783 -19.53 8.94 -12.35
CA LEU A 783 -19.89 10.26 -12.86
C LEU A 783 -21.04 10.13 -13.86
N SER A 784 -22.08 10.96 -13.70
CA SER A 784 -23.20 11.07 -14.66
C SER A 784 -23.20 12.46 -15.30
N ILE A 785 -23.04 12.51 -16.63
CA ILE A 785 -23.02 13.74 -17.42
C ILE A 785 -24.33 13.83 -18.23
N PRO A 786 -25.21 14.80 -17.94
CA PRO A 786 -26.36 15.08 -18.79
C PRO A 786 -25.91 15.86 -20.04
N LEU A 787 -25.90 15.18 -21.19
CA LEU A 787 -25.49 15.74 -22.48
C LEU A 787 -26.70 16.16 -23.32
N THR A 788 -26.95 17.46 -23.42
CA THR A 788 -27.87 18.02 -24.41
C THR A 788 -27.23 18.01 -25.79
N LEU A 789 -27.89 17.41 -26.78
CA LEU A 789 -27.39 17.33 -28.16
C LEU A 789 -27.63 18.66 -28.90
N PRO A 790 -26.64 19.19 -29.64
CA PRO A 790 -26.85 20.37 -30.49
C PRO A 790 -27.88 20.11 -31.59
N ALA A 791 -28.68 21.12 -31.96
CA ALA A 791 -29.70 21.01 -33.01
C ALA A 791 -29.14 20.70 -34.42
N SER A 792 -27.83 20.85 -34.61
CA SER A 792 -27.08 20.47 -35.83
C SER A 792 -26.50 19.05 -35.78
N ALA A 793 -26.72 18.30 -34.70
CA ALA A 793 -26.27 16.91 -34.58
C ALA A 793 -26.97 16.03 -35.63
N THR A 794 -26.17 15.17 -36.27
CA THR A 794 -26.56 14.33 -37.41
C THR A 794 -26.41 12.85 -37.04
N ALA A 795 -27.17 11.97 -37.69
CA ALA A 795 -27.08 10.53 -37.42
C ALA A 795 -25.66 9.99 -37.74
N GLY A 796 -25.15 9.10 -36.88
CA GLY A 796 -23.78 8.59 -36.96
C GLY A 796 -23.19 8.27 -35.57
N GLN A 797 -21.90 7.93 -35.54
CA GLN A 797 -21.15 7.67 -34.31
C GLN A 797 -20.31 8.87 -33.87
N TYR A 798 -20.32 9.11 -32.57
CA TYR A 798 -19.59 10.18 -31.89
C TYR A 798 -18.64 9.57 -30.86
N SER A 799 -17.40 10.04 -30.87
CA SER A 799 -16.39 9.66 -29.88
C SER A 799 -16.57 10.49 -28.62
N LEU A 800 -16.64 9.80 -27.48
CA LEU A 800 -16.73 10.38 -26.15
C LEU A 800 -15.32 10.33 -25.53
N LYS A 801 -14.78 11.50 -25.18
CA LYS A 801 -13.49 11.61 -24.50
C LYS A 801 -13.68 12.29 -23.15
N LEU A 802 -13.02 11.74 -22.13
CA LEU A 802 -12.92 12.35 -20.82
C LEU A 802 -11.44 12.54 -20.49
N GLY A 803 -11.05 13.76 -20.13
CA GLY A 803 -9.70 14.11 -19.72
C GLY A 803 -9.67 14.68 -18.30
N GLY A 804 -8.80 14.15 -17.44
CA GLY A 804 -8.58 14.74 -16.11
C GLY A 804 -8.03 16.17 -16.20
N THR A 805 -8.41 17.03 -15.25
CA THR A 805 -7.93 18.42 -15.22
C THR A 805 -6.52 18.60 -14.66
N GLU A 806 -5.91 17.51 -14.19
CA GLU A 806 -4.64 17.46 -13.44
C GLU A 806 -3.75 16.36 -14.02
N ASP A 807 -2.42 16.44 -13.85
CA ASP A 807 -1.47 15.45 -14.37
C ASP A 807 -1.77 13.99 -13.94
N VAL A 808 -2.13 13.79 -12.65
CA VAL A 808 -2.49 12.46 -12.12
C VAL A 808 -3.74 11.89 -12.78
N ASN A 809 -4.72 12.74 -13.08
CA ASN A 809 -6.01 12.35 -13.64
C ASN A 809 -6.00 12.28 -15.18
N ALA A 810 -5.18 13.09 -15.85
CA ALA A 810 -5.00 13.08 -17.29
C ALA A 810 -4.26 11.82 -17.79
N LYS A 811 -3.43 11.20 -16.93
CA LYS A 811 -2.75 9.92 -17.20
C LYS A 811 -3.58 8.69 -16.87
N ILE A 812 -4.80 8.86 -16.36
CA ILE A 812 -5.77 7.79 -16.24
C ILE A 812 -6.41 7.59 -17.61
N ALA A 813 -5.97 6.54 -18.31
CA ALA A 813 -6.50 6.18 -19.63
C ALA A 813 -7.97 5.73 -19.51
N VAL A 814 -8.89 6.64 -19.79
CA VAL A 814 -10.32 6.34 -19.92
C VAL A 814 -10.56 5.66 -21.28
N ALA A 815 -11.26 4.54 -21.29
CA ALA A 815 -11.62 3.86 -22.53
C ALA A 815 -12.55 4.76 -23.38
N PRO A 816 -12.26 4.96 -24.69
CA PRO A 816 -13.06 5.85 -25.53
C PRO A 816 -14.48 5.31 -25.70
N GLY A 817 -15.45 6.06 -25.20
CA GLY A 817 -16.87 5.73 -25.34
C GLY A 817 -17.38 6.07 -26.73
N THR A 818 -18.47 5.42 -27.15
CA THR A 818 -19.17 5.74 -28.40
C THR A 818 -20.64 6.03 -28.14
N LEU A 819 -21.10 7.22 -28.53
CA LEU A 819 -22.53 7.52 -28.64
C LEU A 819 -22.97 7.31 -30.09
N THR A 820 -23.99 6.47 -30.30
CA THR A 820 -24.62 6.35 -31.62
C THR A 820 -25.90 7.17 -31.65
N LEU A 821 -25.97 8.12 -32.59
CA LEU A 821 -27.20 8.83 -32.91
C LEU A 821 -27.88 8.17 -34.11
N THR A 822 -29.10 7.67 -33.94
CA THR A 822 -29.92 7.17 -35.05
C THR A 822 -30.97 8.20 -35.45
N LYS A 823 -31.44 8.16 -36.70
CA LYS A 823 -32.72 8.82 -37.02
C LYS A 823 -33.84 8.15 -36.21
N ALA A 824 -34.93 8.88 -35.95
CA ALA A 824 -36.14 8.26 -35.42
C ALA A 824 -36.64 7.19 -36.41
N PRO A 825 -37.13 6.02 -35.94
CA PRO A 825 -37.78 5.07 -36.82
C PRO A 825 -39.06 5.71 -37.39
N VAL A 826 -39.26 5.59 -38.70
CA VAL A 826 -40.47 6.10 -39.35
C VAL A 826 -41.66 5.22 -38.94
N ASP A 827 -42.62 5.82 -38.25
CA ASP A 827 -43.87 5.21 -37.84
C ASP A 827 -44.99 5.76 -38.73
N LEU A 828 -45.55 4.90 -39.58
CA LEU A 828 -46.52 5.25 -40.61
C LEU A 828 -47.82 4.47 -40.38
N LYS A 829 -48.92 5.20 -40.15
CA LYS A 829 -50.18 4.64 -39.64
C LYS A 829 -51.39 5.07 -40.44
N VAL A 830 -52.32 4.13 -40.56
CA VAL A 830 -53.63 4.28 -41.18
C VAL A 830 -54.70 4.37 -40.09
N ALA A 831 -55.54 5.41 -40.11
CA ALA A 831 -56.52 5.68 -39.04
C ALA A 831 -57.62 4.61 -38.95
N LYS A 832 -57.95 3.96 -40.06
CA LYS A 832 -58.78 2.74 -40.12
C LYS A 832 -57.95 1.63 -40.75
N SER A 833 -57.95 0.45 -40.14
CA SER A 833 -57.37 -0.77 -40.73
C SER A 833 -58.28 -1.41 -41.78
N THR A 834 -59.58 -1.15 -41.72
CA THR A 834 -60.61 -1.66 -42.65
C THR A 834 -61.64 -0.58 -42.94
N LEU A 835 -62.04 -0.40 -44.20
CA LEU A 835 -63.12 0.49 -44.63
C LEU A 835 -63.77 0.04 -45.95
N VAL A 836 -64.94 0.60 -46.29
CA VAL A 836 -65.61 0.36 -47.57
C VAL A 836 -65.06 1.33 -48.64
N ALA A 837 -65.01 0.90 -49.90
CA ALA A 837 -64.66 1.75 -51.04
C ALA A 837 -65.54 3.02 -51.11
N GLY A 838 -64.95 4.16 -51.44
CA GLY A 838 -65.62 5.47 -51.44
C GLY A 838 -65.67 6.18 -50.08
N ALA A 839 -65.05 5.64 -49.02
CA ALA A 839 -64.96 6.29 -47.71
C ALA A 839 -63.60 6.97 -47.47
N ASP A 840 -63.60 8.00 -46.63
CA ASP A 840 -62.39 8.74 -46.26
C ASP A 840 -61.45 7.93 -45.38
N GLN A 841 -60.16 8.07 -45.66
CA GLN A 841 -59.05 7.46 -44.95
C GLN A 841 -58.01 8.51 -44.58
N THR A 842 -57.52 8.47 -43.35
CA THR A 842 -56.41 9.32 -42.91
C THR A 842 -55.15 8.47 -42.76
N ILE A 843 -54.04 8.99 -43.28
CA ILE A 843 -52.69 8.49 -43.03
C ILE A 843 -51.92 9.52 -42.20
N THR A 844 -51.26 9.05 -41.15
CA THR A 844 -50.33 9.82 -40.33
C THR A 844 -48.94 9.22 -40.41
N GLY A 845 -47.92 10.06 -40.31
CA GLY A 845 -46.53 9.62 -40.28
C GLY A 845 -45.72 10.45 -39.31
N THR A 846 -44.76 9.83 -38.63
CA THR A 846 -43.79 10.49 -37.74
C THR A 846 -42.39 9.90 -37.96
N GLY A 847 -41.35 10.61 -37.51
CA GLY A 847 -39.95 10.16 -37.65
C GLY A 847 -39.29 10.52 -38.98
N PHE A 848 -39.96 11.32 -39.83
CA PHE A 848 -39.39 11.88 -41.04
C PHE A 848 -38.50 13.11 -40.74
N GLU A 849 -37.75 13.57 -41.73
CA GLU A 849 -37.06 14.87 -41.65
C GLU A 849 -38.07 16.03 -41.46
N ALA A 850 -37.68 17.07 -40.70
CA ALA A 850 -38.55 18.21 -40.40
C ALA A 850 -38.70 19.17 -41.59
N ASN A 851 -39.92 19.65 -41.84
CA ASN A 851 -40.28 20.47 -43.02
C ASN A 851 -39.97 19.81 -44.39
N ALA A 852 -39.82 18.49 -44.42
CA ALA A 852 -39.51 17.72 -45.61
C ALA A 852 -40.76 17.46 -46.47
N LYS A 853 -40.57 17.50 -47.80
CA LYS A 853 -41.62 17.14 -48.76
C LYS A 853 -41.61 15.64 -49.01
N LEU A 854 -42.77 15.01 -48.84
CA LEU A 854 -43.01 13.59 -49.11
C LEU A 854 -44.06 13.46 -50.22
N ALA A 855 -43.89 12.50 -51.12
CA ALA A 855 -44.92 12.09 -52.08
C ALA A 855 -45.75 10.93 -51.51
N LEU A 856 -47.04 10.86 -51.83
CA LEU A 856 -47.93 9.80 -51.36
C LEU A 856 -48.68 9.16 -52.53
N VAL A 857 -48.60 7.84 -52.65
CA VAL A 857 -49.26 7.06 -53.71
C VAL A 857 -50.04 5.92 -53.08
N LEU A 858 -51.33 5.80 -53.41
CA LEU A 858 -52.14 4.64 -53.06
C LEU A 858 -51.82 3.51 -54.05
N HIS A 859 -51.06 2.52 -53.58
CA HIS A 859 -50.69 1.32 -54.33
C HIS A 859 -51.86 0.34 -54.38
N SER A 860 -52.62 0.53 -55.46
CA SER A 860 -53.56 -0.40 -56.10
C SER A 860 -53.21 -0.33 -57.60
N THR A 861 -54.19 -0.16 -58.50
CA THR A 861 -53.96 0.63 -59.73
C THR A 861 -53.47 2.02 -59.27
N PRO A 862 -52.21 2.45 -59.52
CA PRO A 862 -51.59 3.49 -58.68
C PRO A 862 -52.29 4.85 -58.77
N VAL A 863 -52.75 5.37 -57.63
CA VAL A 863 -53.36 6.70 -57.51
C VAL A 863 -52.42 7.64 -56.76
N ASP A 864 -51.97 8.70 -57.44
CA ASP A 864 -51.23 9.79 -56.79
C ASP A 864 -52.17 10.55 -55.84
N LEU A 865 -51.83 10.57 -54.55
CA LEU A 865 -52.54 11.33 -53.52
C LEU A 865 -51.99 12.77 -53.42
N GLY A 866 -50.92 13.08 -54.15
CA GLY A 866 -50.16 14.32 -54.09
C GLY A 866 -49.24 14.39 -52.87
N GLY A 867 -48.38 15.41 -52.85
CA GLY A 867 -47.42 15.60 -51.75
C GLY A 867 -48.03 15.99 -50.40
N VAL A 868 -47.20 15.91 -49.37
CA VAL A 868 -47.37 16.56 -48.06
C VAL A 868 -46.04 17.19 -47.65
N THR A 869 -46.06 18.16 -46.73
CA THR A 869 -44.84 18.63 -46.05
C THR A 869 -44.99 18.31 -44.57
N THR A 870 -43.93 17.77 -43.95
CA THR A 870 -43.91 17.48 -42.51
C THR A 870 -43.84 18.77 -41.70
N ASP A 871 -44.23 18.71 -40.43
CA ASP A 871 -44.06 19.81 -39.49
C ASP A 871 -42.61 19.94 -38.99
N ALA A 872 -42.38 20.88 -38.07
CA ALA A 872 -41.09 21.09 -37.42
C ALA A 872 -40.61 19.92 -36.52
N LYS A 873 -41.42 18.87 -36.36
CA LYS A 873 -41.11 17.64 -35.59
C LYS A 873 -41.01 16.39 -36.49
N GLY A 874 -41.08 16.55 -37.82
CA GLY A 874 -41.05 15.40 -38.74
C GLY A 874 -42.35 14.60 -38.78
N ALA A 875 -43.46 15.19 -38.34
CA ALA A 875 -44.79 14.57 -38.36
C ALA A 875 -45.66 15.11 -39.50
N PHE A 876 -46.61 14.30 -39.99
CA PHE A 876 -47.67 14.74 -40.90
C PHE A 876 -48.98 13.99 -40.65
N SER A 877 -50.07 14.59 -41.13
CA SER A 877 -51.40 13.95 -41.23
C SER A 877 -52.03 14.35 -42.56
N LYS A 878 -52.63 13.39 -43.27
CA LYS A 878 -53.30 13.63 -44.55
C LYS A 878 -54.51 12.71 -44.72
N THR A 879 -55.67 13.30 -45.02
CA THR A 879 -56.89 12.56 -45.35
C THR A 879 -57.09 12.53 -46.87
N PHE A 880 -57.55 11.39 -47.38
CA PHE A 880 -57.90 11.16 -48.77
C PHE A 880 -59.10 10.20 -48.84
N THR A 881 -59.95 10.33 -49.86
CA THR A 881 -61.04 9.38 -50.10
C THR A 881 -60.50 8.17 -50.88
N VAL A 882 -60.77 6.94 -50.43
CA VAL A 882 -60.47 5.74 -51.22
C VAL A 882 -61.43 5.69 -52.41
N PRO A 883 -60.98 5.48 -53.66
CA PRO A 883 -61.87 5.47 -54.82
C PRO A 883 -63.03 4.46 -54.69
N ALA A 884 -64.18 4.81 -55.27
CA ALA A 884 -65.43 4.06 -55.08
C ALA A 884 -65.52 2.75 -55.90
N ASP A 885 -64.56 2.55 -56.80
CA ASP A 885 -64.38 1.44 -57.74
C ASP A 885 -63.24 0.48 -57.34
N PHE A 886 -62.62 0.67 -56.17
CA PHE A 886 -61.56 -0.21 -55.68
C PHE A 886 -62.04 -1.63 -55.37
N GLU A 887 -61.31 -2.61 -55.91
CA GLU A 887 -61.43 -4.04 -55.58
C GLU A 887 -61.36 -4.31 -54.07
N ALA A 888 -62.13 -5.29 -53.60
CA ALA A 888 -62.11 -5.68 -52.20
C ALA A 888 -60.86 -6.51 -51.87
N GLY A 889 -60.09 -6.11 -50.86
CA GLY A 889 -58.83 -6.74 -50.50
C GLY A 889 -57.84 -5.78 -49.84
N ALA A 890 -56.56 -6.18 -49.82
CA ALA A 890 -55.49 -5.43 -49.18
C ALA A 890 -54.90 -4.36 -50.13
N HIS A 891 -54.90 -3.10 -49.67
CA HIS A 891 -54.30 -1.96 -50.37
C HIS A 891 -53.20 -1.34 -49.50
N LYS A 892 -52.24 -0.65 -50.11
CA LYS A 892 -51.16 0.04 -49.38
C LYS A 892 -51.06 1.51 -49.77
N VAL A 893 -50.77 2.39 -48.83
CA VAL A 893 -50.25 3.73 -49.15
C VAL A 893 -48.74 3.68 -49.07
N LEU A 894 -48.07 4.04 -50.17
CA LEU A 894 -46.63 4.26 -50.22
C LEU A 894 -46.35 5.75 -49.98
N VAL A 895 -45.40 6.06 -49.10
CA VAL A 895 -44.95 7.42 -48.77
C VAL A 895 -43.47 7.51 -49.04
N THR A 896 -43.09 8.32 -50.03
CA THR A 896 -41.73 8.42 -50.54
C THR A 896 -41.11 9.76 -50.15
N ALA A 897 -39.96 9.71 -49.47
CA ALA A 897 -39.17 10.88 -49.10
C ALA A 897 -38.37 11.43 -50.29
N ALA A 898 -37.86 12.66 -50.16
CA ALA A 898 -37.11 13.35 -51.22
C ALA A 898 -35.77 12.67 -51.60
N ASP A 899 -35.26 11.75 -50.78
CA ASP A 899 -34.09 10.91 -51.07
C ASP A 899 -34.43 9.61 -51.82
N GLY A 900 -35.71 9.35 -52.09
CA GLY A 900 -36.22 8.14 -52.74
C GLY A 900 -36.59 7.01 -51.78
N THR A 901 -36.34 7.15 -50.47
CA THR A 901 -36.73 6.15 -49.47
C THR A 901 -38.25 6.07 -49.36
N ALA A 902 -38.83 4.88 -49.47
CA ALA A 902 -40.26 4.66 -49.49
C ALA A 902 -40.74 3.78 -48.32
N PHE A 903 -41.84 4.19 -47.69
CA PHE A 903 -42.44 3.55 -46.51
C PHE A 903 -43.89 3.18 -46.83
N GLU A 904 -44.37 2.02 -46.38
CA GLU A 904 -45.72 1.54 -46.70
C GLU A 904 -46.60 1.31 -45.45
N ALA A 905 -47.88 1.67 -45.55
CA ALA A 905 -48.91 1.35 -44.57
C ALA A 905 -50.11 0.68 -45.25
N ALA A 906 -50.51 -0.50 -44.76
CA ALA A 906 -51.53 -1.35 -45.38
C ALA A 906 -52.89 -1.24 -44.69
N PHE A 907 -53.97 -1.33 -45.47
CA PHE A 907 -55.35 -1.39 -44.98
C PHE A 907 -56.22 -2.29 -45.88
N GLN A 908 -57.39 -2.70 -45.38
CA GLN A 908 -58.34 -3.54 -46.10
C GLN A 908 -59.50 -2.69 -46.66
N VAL A 909 -59.83 -2.89 -47.93
CA VAL A 909 -61.07 -2.41 -48.53
C VAL A 909 -62.09 -3.53 -48.54
N THR A 910 -63.26 -3.32 -47.94
CA THR A 910 -64.37 -4.28 -47.99
C THR A 910 -65.36 -3.93 -49.10
N ALA A 911 -65.95 -4.97 -49.70
CA ALA A 911 -67.02 -4.82 -50.67
C ALA A 911 -68.21 -4.10 -50.04
N LYS A 912 -68.80 -3.17 -50.78
CA LYS A 912 -70.01 -2.44 -50.38
C LYS A 912 -71.20 -3.41 -50.34
N SER A 913 -71.72 -3.68 -49.16
CA SER A 913 -72.79 -4.66 -48.96
C SER A 913 -74.06 -4.25 -49.71
N VAL A 914 -74.47 -5.08 -50.67
CA VAL A 914 -75.76 -4.97 -51.36
C VAL A 914 -76.76 -5.83 -50.60
N GLU A 915 -77.88 -5.24 -50.14
CA GLU A 915 -78.93 -6.00 -49.46
C GLU A 915 -79.64 -6.96 -50.44
N PRO A 916 -79.92 -8.22 -50.06
CA PRO A 916 -80.54 -9.19 -50.94
C PRO A 916 -82.06 -8.97 -51.06
N VAL A 917 -82.55 -8.82 -52.30
CA VAL A 917 -83.98 -8.78 -52.60
C VAL A 917 -84.58 -10.19 -52.47
N ILE A 918 -85.64 -10.33 -51.67
CA ILE A 918 -86.33 -11.60 -51.42
C ILE A 918 -87.40 -11.87 -52.51
N VAL A 919 -87.42 -13.09 -53.04
CA VAL A 919 -88.49 -13.61 -53.93
C VAL A 919 -89.09 -14.89 -53.31
N PRO A 920 -90.42 -14.99 -53.09
CA PRO A 920 -91.00 -16.06 -52.28
C PRO A 920 -91.55 -17.27 -53.07
N THR A 921 -90.95 -18.45 -52.86
CA THR A 921 -91.56 -19.80 -53.01
C THR A 921 -90.83 -20.77 -52.04
N GLY A 922 -91.39 -21.88 -51.55
CA GLY A 922 -92.77 -22.37 -51.60
C GLY A 922 -92.91 -23.83 -51.10
N ASN A 923 -93.53 -24.02 -49.92
CA ASN A 923 -93.99 -25.29 -49.30
C ASN A 923 -93.01 -26.45 -48.98
N GLY A 924 -93.15 -26.96 -47.74
CA GLY A 924 -92.77 -28.34 -47.32
C GLY A 924 -91.37 -28.51 -46.70
N GLY A 925 -91.18 -29.22 -45.58
CA GLY A 925 -92.16 -29.73 -44.61
C GLY A 925 -91.63 -30.86 -43.67
N VAL A 926 -92.21 -30.93 -42.46
CA VAL A 926 -92.27 -32.10 -41.53
C VAL A 926 -90.99 -32.48 -40.71
N ALA A 927 -91.21 -32.65 -39.38
CA ALA A 927 -90.40 -33.36 -38.35
C ALA A 927 -88.92 -32.93 -38.12
N ALA A 928 -88.50 -32.40 -36.95
CA ALA A 928 -88.47 -32.93 -35.56
C ALA A 928 -87.19 -33.76 -35.23
N GLY A 929 -86.53 -33.58 -34.07
CA GLY A 929 -86.83 -32.66 -32.96
C GLY A 929 -85.83 -32.77 -31.78
N ASN A 930 -86.31 -32.48 -30.57
CA ASN A 930 -85.68 -32.70 -29.25
C ASN A 930 -84.45 -31.85 -28.82
N ASN A 931 -84.79 -30.77 -28.13
CA ASN A 931 -84.17 -30.25 -26.89
C ASN A 931 -83.97 -31.39 -25.81
N PRO A 932 -83.30 -31.20 -24.64
CA PRO A 932 -82.70 -29.97 -24.11
C PRO A 932 -81.34 -30.07 -23.34
N ALA A 933 -80.75 -28.89 -23.09
CA ALA A 933 -80.13 -28.38 -21.84
C ALA A 933 -79.02 -29.13 -21.02
N ALA A 934 -78.19 -28.25 -20.42
CA ALA A 934 -77.57 -28.32 -19.08
C ALA A 934 -76.24 -29.09 -18.85
N GLY A 935 -75.17 -28.31 -18.70
CA GLY A 935 -74.52 -28.14 -17.38
C GLY A 935 -73.25 -28.94 -17.07
N GLY A 936 -72.36 -28.33 -16.29
CA GLY A 936 -71.31 -29.05 -15.54
C GLY A 936 -69.86 -28.70 -15.89
N VAL A 937 -69.15 -28.18 -14.88
CA VAL A 937 -67.74 -28.50 -14.60
C VAL A 937 -67.60 -30.02 -14.32
N ASP A 938 -66.44 -30.68 -14.35
CA ASP A 938 -65.13 -30.20 -13.88
C ASP A 938 -63.92 -31.02 -14.39
N ALA A 939 -62.72 -30.56 -14.05
CA ALA A 939 -61.47 -31.30 -13.80
C ALA A 939 -61.08 -32.55 -14.65
N ALA A 940 -60.16 -32.30 -15.59
CA ALA A 940 -58.80 -32.88 -15.65
C ALA A 940 -58.49 -34.37 -15.95
N ALA A 941 -57.35 -34.52 -16.67
CA ALA A 941 -56.29 -35.54 -16.52
C ALA A 941 -56.22 -36.80 -17.44
N THR A 942 -55.20 -36.75 -18.32
CA THR A 942 -54.16 -37.78 -18.60
C THR A 942 -54.37 -39.00 -19.52
N ASN A 943 -53.66 -38.93 -20.67
CA ASN A 943 -52.67 -39.89 -21.21
C ASN A 943 -53.06 -41.08 -22.12
N GLY A 944 -52.12 -41.43 -23.01
CA GLY A 944 -52.15 -42.43 -24.10
C GLY A 944 -51.88 -41.77 -25.47
N ASP A 945 -50.64 -41.75 -26.00
CA ASP A 945 -49.94 -42.80 -26.78
C ASP A 945 -50.58 -43.06 -28.17
N LEU A 946 -49.90 -43.18 -29.32
CA LEU A 946 -48.49 -43.10 -29.81
C LEU A 946 -48.56 -42.72 -31.34
N ALA A 947 -47.54 -42.58 -32.21
CA ALA A 947 -46.09 -42.90 -32.26
C ALA A 947 -45.34 -41.85 -33.15
N ASN A 948 -44.03 -41.60 -33.03
CA ASN A 948 -42.87 -42.25 -33.70
C ASN A 948 -42.87 -42.17 -35.25
N THR A 949 -41.85 -41.65 -35.97
CA THR A 949 -40.40 -41.36 -35.72
C THR A 949 -40.01 -39.98 -36.31
N GLY A 950 -38.81 -39.39 -36.12
CA GLY A 950 -37.69 -39.69 -35.22
C GLY A 950 -36.29 -39.32 -35.78
N ALA A 951 -35.40 -38.80 -34.91
CA ALA A 951 -33.92 -38.67 -35.01
C ALA A 951 -33.27 -37.67 -36.01
N ASN A 952 -32.18 -36.93 -35.68
CA ASN A 952 -31.43 -36.58 -34.44
C ASN A 952 -30.53 -35.35 -34.78
N GLY A 953 -30.06 -34.43 -33.91
CA GLY A 953 -30.25 -34.11 -32.47
C GLY A 953 -29.55 -32.76 -32.16
N LEU A 954 -30.04 -31.83 -31.31
CA LEU A 954 -30.14 -31.81 -29.81
C LEU A 954 -28.80 -31.46 -29.11
N LEU A 955 -28.64 -30.56 -28.11
CA LEU A 955 -29.51 -29.73 -27.20
C LEU A 955 -28.76 -28.40 -26.83
N THR A 956 -29.33 -27.16 -26.81
CA THR A 956 -30.10 -26.39 -25.77
C THR A 956 -29.36 -26.02 -24.47
N PHE A 957 -29.35 -24.76 -23.96
CA PHE A 957 -30.43 -23.89 -23.40
C PHE A 957 -31.18 -24.50 -22.18
N GLY A 958 -31.66 -23.78 -21.15
CA GLY A 958 -31.62 -22.33 -20.80
C GLY A 958 -32.93 -21.83 -20.08
N GLY A 959 -32.85 -20.90 -19.11
CA GLY A 959 -34.00 -20.30 -18.36
C GLY A 959 -34.03 -20.65 -16.84
N ILE A 960 -34.34 -19.80 -15.83
CA ILE A 960 -35.33 -18.70 -15.60
C ILE A 960 -36.76 -19.25 -15.29
N GLY A 961 -37.51 -18.85 -14.23
CA GLY A 961 -37.26 -17.93 -13.08
C GLY A 961 -38.55 -17.57 -12.29
N ALA A 962 -38.44 -16.93 -11.11
CA ALA A 962 -39.53 -16.51 -10.15
C ALA A 962 -40.36 -17.67 -9.51
N GLY A 963 -41.10 -17.57 -8.38
CA GLY A 963 -41.42 -16.52 -7.36
C GLY A 963 -42.71 -16.92 -6.59
N VAL A 964 -43.19 -16.37 -5.43
CA VAL A 964 -42.77 -15.42 -4.37
C VAL A 964 -43.68 -15.67 -3.11
N LEU A 965 -43.47 -15.00 -1.94
CA LEU A 965 -44.39 -14.83 -0.76
C LEU A 965 -44.67 -16.07 0.14
N LEU A 966 -44.45 -16.10 1.47
CA LEU A 966 -45.02 -15.28 2.57
C LEU A 966 -44.30 -15.54 3.96
N LEU A 967 -44.76 -14.93 5.07
CA LEU A 967 -44.18 -15.04 6.44
C LEU A 967 -44.90 -16.10 7.34
N GLY A 968 -44.24 -16.60 8.41
CA GLY A 968 -44.97 -17.27 9.52
C GLY A 968 -44.19 -18.14 10.55
N ALA A 969 -43.73 -17.53 11.64
CA ALA A 969 -43.15 -18.03 12.90
C ALA A 969 -43.37 -19.50 13.43
N VAL A 970 -42.24 -20.20 13.71
CA VAL A 970 -41.77 -20.95 14.94
C VAL A 970 -42.67 -22.02 15.66
N VAL A 971 -42.00 -22.99 16.34
CA VAL A 971 -42.48 -23.93 17.43
C VAL A 971 -43.15 -25.24 16.92
N LEU A 972 -42.88 -26.48 17.40
CA LEU A 972 -42.03 -27.10 18.46
C LEU A 972 -41.70 -28.57 18.07
N LEU A 973 -40.57 -29.15 18.53
CA LEU A 973 -40.57 -30.45 19.25
C LEU A 973 -39.21 -30.76 19.93
N THR A 974 -39.20 -31.65 20.92
CA THR A 974 -38.04 -31.87 21.82
C THR A 974 -37.67 -33.34 22.01
N VAL A 975 -36.38 -33.62 22.25
CA VAL A 975 -35.92 -34.74 23.09
C VAL A 975 -34.87 -34.21 24.08
N ARG A 976 -34.86 -34.73 25.31
CA ARG A 976 -34.02 -34.29 26.44
C ARG A 976 -33.00 -35.36 26.85
N ARG A 977 -31.81 -34.93 27.29
CA ARG A 977 -31.19 -35.22 28.62
C ARG A 977 -29.86 -34.43 28.70
N ARG A 978 -29.76 -33.32 29.44
CA ARG A 978 -29.72 -33.14 30.91
C ARG A 978 -28.65 -33.99 31.63
N ARG A 979 -27.60 -33.32 32.11
CA ARG A 979 -27.52 -32.84 33.50
C ARG A 979 -26.55 -31.65 33.63
N ASN A 980 -26.89 -30.68 34.48
CA ASN A 980 -26.03 -29.57 34.88
C ASN A 980 -25.47 -29.87 36.28
N VAL A 981 -24.25 -29.42 36.60
CA VAL A 981 -23.90 -28.81 37.90
C VAL A 981 -22.84 -27.74 37.66
N ALA A 982 -22.97 -26.61 38.35
CA ALA A 982 -21.96 -25.58 38.61
C ALA A 982 -22.47 -24.74 39.81
N PRO A 983 -21.66 -23.88 40.48
CA PRO A 983 -20.20 -23.76 40.49
C PRO A 983 -19.59 -23.93 41.91
N SER A 984 -18.26 -23.91 42.05
CA SER A 984 -17.58 -23.53 43.30
C SER A 984 -16.11 -23.17 43.11
N GLU A 985 -15.73 -22.01 43.68
CA GLU A 985 -14.43 -21.63 44.25
C GLU A 985 -13.22 -22.59 44.13
N SER A 986 -12.18 -22.12 43.43
CA SER A 986 -10.79 -22.06 43.93
C SER A 986 -9.96 -21.11 43.06
#